data_AF-A0A1B8B4P4-F1
#
_entry.id   AF-A0A1B8B4P4-F1
#
_cell.length_a   1.000
_cell.length_b   1.000
_cell.length_c   1.000
_cell.angle_alpha   90.00
_cell.angle_beta   90.00
_cell.angle_gamma   90.00
#
_symmetry.space_group_name_H-M   'P 1'
#
loop_
_entity.id
_entity.type
_entity.pdbx_description
1 polymer ?
#
loop_
_entity_poly.entity_id
_entity_poly.type
_entity_poly.pdbx_seq_one_letter_code
_entity_poly.pdbx_strand_id
1 'polypeptide(L)'
;MASLPSYQDAVSPDWVRLVITYLSPNDFVALCRVNRRFWEIFAPRIWGRLPGTSSDRIAGCDSEHDLDWLVGIVLGQLDRIRSETASLVRVLDTRSIRGNCSLSMANILNASLRNAIRSFPNMNCVLINGHEDLDPSEFLSEAGRQVQLLSMPDCSLSISTKLISSLQGLVYLDLSHTLGSIRPLFQNGTLPELRVLKLQGKEVDDAAVENLANCFSTRLWSLDLENNKLTDGSLYHLGARCVCPSDLRSNVHFDVEGKLEFGSPSPIFGTSIRIIESEWSGSFSHPNLHLADAPSYDLHDTLPREHLLKRLDGRDRIKCDSADAVCRGLQGEDPYLPPSSFQGSQGLTHLNLSGNQISSLGAVELLTHSRGHLQSFSCDSMLLAPSKAIAAAWPKMAKLHGFCAAWTLRPLFSSNLKIVKLHHSIVTRIPTLEIDELSALARLYVCENSILPRVKKAFPEAFIPDMNPRIESLTLTCIPRRSSGPLIDSLISFLKLLAAQERAIFDMSSRRGPGVLAGLRHFRLEFEPDPHGHDSYHGEDIDAQQLLNSGETGFSFFEDEAKQGRPQIVSPGNSIYNLLPKDSSPPLNDLDQPEASHLDIDIWMNGKSTSIQVWIGPKDGKNPVFRDYRKLALHHKVRDHIGPASPAQVQAGVPSTELVFHTAWCMAMMPHEIKEPSRVELEGMRDVLTELKRFRLEGRAEYLELQKRFGSRIVSPGPPHGFWLGKLEVSTRQVTLRRKKGSYWR
;
A
#
# COMPACT_ATOMS: atom_id res chain seq x y z
N MET A 1 -21.69 -12.14 -42.47
CA MET A 1 -22.66 -12.09 -41.36
C MET A 1 -22.60 -13.42 -40.64
N ALA A 2 -22.14 -13.46 -39.38
CA ALA A 2 -22.16 -14.70 -38.60
C ALA A 2 -23.62 -15.00 -38.23
N SER A 3 -24.08 -16.22 -38.50
CA SER A 3 -25.42 -16.67 -38.13
C SER A 3 -25.57 -16.67 -36.61
N LEU A 4 -26.69 -16.15 -36.10
CA LEU A 4 -27.03 -16.24 -34.69
C LEU A 4 -27.16 -17.72 -34.27
N PRO A 5 -26.73 -18.09 -33.05
CA PRO A 5 -26.78 -19.47 -32.57
C PRO A 5 -28.22 -20.00 -32.51
N SER A 6 -28.39 -21.31 -32.75
CA SER A 6 -29.70 -21.95 -32.64
C SER A 6 -30.17 -22.04 -31.17
N TYR A 7 -31.46 -22.25 -30.95
CA TYR A 7 -32.00 -22.48 -29.60
C TYR A 7 -31.34 -23.70 -28.92
N GLN A 8 -30.90 -24.71 -29.67
CA GLN A 8 -30.15 -25.84 -29.10
C GLN A 8 -28.74 -25.45 -28.67
N ASP A 9 -28.04 -24.61 -29.45
CA ASP A 9 -26.71 -24.09 -29.09
C ASP A 9 -26.77 -23.19 -27.84
N ALA A 10 -27.91 -22.53 -27.60
CA ALA A 10 -28.14 -21.69 -26.42
C ALA A 10 -28.54 -22.47 -25.16
N VAL A 11 -29.04 -23.71 -25.30
CA VAL A 11 -29.69 -24.47 -24.20
C VAL A 11 -28.96 -25.77 -23.84
N SER A 12 -28.00 -26.24 -24.65
CA SER A 12 -27.06 -27.29 -24.25
C SER A 12 -25.74 -26.69 -23.77
N PRO A 13 -25.58 -26.38 -22.48
CA PRO A 13 -24.29 -25.96 -21.97
C PRO A 13 -23.28 -27.10 -22.17
N ASP A 14 -22.06 -26.75 -22.60
CA ASP A 14 -20.95 -27.69 -22.65
C ASP A 14 -20.65 -28.20 -21.24
N TRP A 15 -21.27 -29.32 -20.86
CA TRP A 15 -21.18 -29.86 -19.51
C TRP A 15 -19.74 -30.11 -19.08
N VAL A 16 -18.83 -30.41 -20.03
CA VAL A 16 -17.40 -30.60 -19.75
C VAL A 16 -16.78 -29.30 -19.23
N ARG A 17 -17.14 -28.15 -19.80
CA ARG A 17 -16.68 -26.83 -19.34
C ARG A 17 -17.29 -26.43 -18.00
N LEU A 18 -18.45 -26.97 -17.63
CA LEU A 18 -19.06 -26.74 -16.32
C LEU A 18 -18.42 -27.62 -15.23
N VAL A 19 -18.13 -28.88 -15.55
CA VAL A 19 -17.57 -29.84 -14.58
C VAL A 19 -16.07 -29.63 -14.36
N ILE A 20 -15.38 -28.92 -15.27
CA ILE A 20 -13.92 -28.74 -15.24
C ILE A 20 -13.38 -28.18 -13.91
N THR A 21 -14.14 -27.30 -13.25
CA THR A 21 -13.75 -26.69 -11.97
C THR A 21 -13.82 -27.66 -10.79
N TYR A 22 -14.43 -28.83 -10.99
CA TYR A 22 -14.59 -29.88 -9.99
C TYR A 22 -13.64 -31.07 -10.21
N LEU A 23 -12.86 -31.06 -11.32
CA LEU A 23 -11.94 -32.14 -11.66
C LEU A 23 -10.55 -31.88 -11.06
N SER A 24 -9.89 -32.95 -10.61
CA SER A 24 -8.52 -32.86 -10.13
C SER A 24 -7.57 -32.57 -11.28
N PRO A 25 -6.57 -31.69 -11.11
CA PRO A 25 -5.52 -31.46 -12.12
C PRO A 25 -4.79 -32.75 -12.55
N ASN A 26 -4.74 -33.75 -11.67
CA ASN A 26 -4.18 -35.08 -11.98
C ASN A 26 -4.90 -35.80 -13.11
N ASP A 27 -6.20 -35.60 -13.21
CA ASP A 27 -7.02 -36.31 -14.19
C ASP A 27 -6.88 -35.72 -15.59
N PHE A 28 -6.35 -34.49 -15.72
CA PHE A 28 -6.29 -33.78 -17.00
C PHE A 28 -5.51 -34.55 -18.06
N VAL A 29 -4.43 -35.24 -17.69
CA VAL A 29 -3.62 -36.04 -18.63
C VAL A 29 -4.43 -37.22 -19.17
N ALA A 30 -5.16 -37.94 -18.31
CA ALA A 30 -6.04 -39.03 -18.70
C ALA A 30 -7.19 -38.52 -19.58
N LEU A 31 -7.78 -37.38 -19.21
CA LEU A 31 -8.87 -36.73 -19.92
C LEU A 31 -8.45 -36.31 -21.33
N CYS A 32 -7.23 -35.81 -21.52
CA CYS A 32 -6.68 -35.48 -22.84
C CYS A 32 -6.62 -36.69 -23.80
N ARG A 33 -6.63 -37.92 -23.29
CA ARG A 33 -6.55 -39.15 -24.10
C ARG A 33 -7.91 -39.69 -24.51
N VAL A 34 -9.02 -39.13 -24.00
CA VAL A 34 -10.38 -39.61 -24.27
C VAL A 34 -10.77 -39.39 -25.73
N ASN A 35 -10.67 -38.15 -26.22
CA ASN A 35 -10.90 -37.79 -27.62
C ASN A 35 -10.34 -36.38 -27.90
N ARG A 36 -10.41 -35.95 -29.18
CA ARG A 36 -9.92 -34.63 -29.61
C ARG A 36 -10.60 -33.46 -28.89
N ARG A 37 -11.91 -33.54 -28.62
CA ARG A 37 -12.65 -32.48 -27.90
C ARG A 37 -12.13 -32.33 -26.47
N PHE A 38 -11.90 -33.43 -25.76
CA PHE A 38 -11.32 -33.38 -24.42
C PHE A 38 -9.89 -32.87 -24.47
N TRP A 39 -9.09 -33.30 -25.45
CA TRP A 39 -7.77 -32.75 -25.66
C TRP A 39 -7.79 -31.22 -25.82
N GLU A 40 -8.68 -30.66 -26.64
CA GLU A 40 -8.82 -29.20 -26.85
C GLU A 40 -9.22 -28.45 -25.57
N ILE A 41 -9.95 -29.09 -24.65
CA ILE A 41 -10.38 -28.50 -23.38
C ILE A 41 -9.30 -28.61 -22.31
N PHE A 42 -8.67 -29.77 -22.16
CA PHE A 42 -7.76 -30.06 -21.04
C PHE A 42 -6.29 -29.79 -21.36
N ALA A 43 -5.85 -29.95 -22.60
CA ALA A 43 -4.44 -29.75 -22.96
C ALA A 43 -3.94 -28.32 -22.67
N PRO A 44 -4.70 -27.24 -22.92
CA PRO A 44 -4.27 -25.88 -22.55
C PRO A 44 -4.02 -25.71 -21.05
N ARG A 45 -4.72 -26.47 -20.20
CA ARG A 45 -4.55 -26.40 -18.73
C ARG A 45 -3.30 -27.13 -18.24
N ILE A 46 -2.80 -28.07 -19.03
CA ILE A 46 -1.55 -28.80 -18.75
C ILE A 46 -0.36 -28.03 -19.33
N TRP A 47 -0.47 -27.62 -20.59
CA TRP A 47 0.64 -27.05 -21.38
C TRP A 47 0.70 -25.52 -21.34
N GLY A 48 -0.35 -24.83 -20.92
CA GLY A 48 -0.42 -23.36 -20.92
C GLY A 48 0.65 -22.68 -20.09
N ARG A 49 1.10 -23.35 -19.01
CA ARG A 49 2.14 -22.88 -18.09
C ARG A 49 3.16 -24.00 -17.89
N LEU A 50 4.44 -23.68 -18.10
CA LEU A 50 5.54 -24.62 -17.97
C LEU A 50 6.54 -24.15 -16.91
N PRO A 51 6.98 -25.01 -15.97
CA PRO A 51 6.37 -26.28 -15.58
C PRO A 51 4.89 -26.16 -15.19
N GLY A 52 4.09 -27.17 -15.59
CA GLY A 52 2.67 -27.24 -15.26
C GLY A 52 2.44 -27.54 -13.78
N THR A 53 1.41 -26.93 -13.20
CA THR A 53 1.00 -27.12 -11.79
C THR A 53 0.27 -28.44 -11.53
N SER A 54 0.31 -29.40 -12.46
CA SER A 54 -0.35 -30.70 -12.30
C SER A 54 0.46 -31.62 -11.37
N SER A 55 0.21 -31.41 -10.07
CA SER A 55 0.33 -32.34 -8.94
C SER A 55 1.69 -32.70 -8.36
N ASP A 56 1.73 -32.62 -7.02
CA ASP A 56 2.64 -33.27 -6.06
C ASP A 56 4.14 -33.00 -6.06
N ARG A 57 4.68 -32.11 -6.91
CA ARG A 57 6.09 -31.68 -6.72
C ARG A 57 6.31 -30.56 -5.70
N ILE A 58 5.24 -30.00 -5.13
CA ILE A 58 5.32 -28.86 -4.19
C ILE A 58 5.56 -29.31 -2.73
N ALA A 59 5.63 -30.61 -2.45
CA ALA A 59 6.01 -31.12 -1.14
C ALA A 59 7.20 -32.10 -1.22
N GLY A 60 8.42 -31.55 -1.26
CA GLY A 60 9.61 -32.24 -0.75
C GLY A 60 10.47 -33.07 -1.72
N CYS A 61 10.57 -32.73 -3.01
CA CYS A 61 11.60 -33.32 -3.88
C CYS A 61 12.82 -32.41 -4.07
N ASP A 62 14.00 -33.03 -4.22
CA ASP A 62 15.29 -32.37 -4.39
C ASP A 62 15.33 -31.46 -5.62
N SER A 63 15.83 -30.23 -5.42
CA SER A 63 16.02 -29.18 -6.42
C SER A 63 16.67 -29.61 -7.74
N GLU A 64 17.64 -30.53 -7.65
CA GLU A 64 18.40 -30.99 -8.81
C GLU A 64 17.56 -31.87 -9.73
N HIS A 65 16.65 -32.68 -9.18
CA HIS A 65 15.79 -33.57 -9.96
C HIS A 65 14.75 -32.81 -10.79
N ASP A 66 14.28 -31.65 -10.31
CA ASP A 66 13.33 -30.81 -11.03
C ASP A 66 14.00 -30.05 -12.18
N LEU A 67 15.25 -29.62 -12.01
CA LEU A 67 16.07 -29.02 -13.06
C LEU A 67 16.41 -30.04 -14.15
N ASP A 68 16.88 -31.23 -13.77
CA ASP A 68 17.18 -32.31 -14.71
C ASP A 68 15.94 -32.75 -15.48
N TRP A 69 14.77 -32.79 -14.83
CA TRP A 69 13.51 -33.05 -15.51
C TRP A 69 13.14 -31.92 -16.49
N LEU A 70 13.24 -30.66 -16.08
CA LEU A 70 12.92 -29.53 -16.95
C LEU A 70 13.84 -29.52 -18.18
N VAL A 71 15.15 -29.61 -17.96
CA VAL A 71 16.17 -29.55 -19.02
C VAL A 71 16.13 -30.81 -19.88
N GLY A 72 16.12 -31.99 -19.28
CA GLY A 72 16.25 -33.26 -20.01
C GLY A 72 14.95 -33.75 -20.66
N ILE A 73 13.79 -33.50 -20.04
CA ILE A 73 12.52 -34.06 -20.50
C ILE A 73 11.65 -33.02 -21.19
N VAL A 74 11.48 -31.84 -20.61
CA VAL A 74 10.59 -30.81 -21.19
C VAL A 74 11.30 -30.03 -22.30
N LEU A 75 12.44 -29.43 -21.98
CA LEU A 75 13.20 -28.59 -22.90
C LEU A 75 14.09 -29.43 -23.84
N GLY A 76 14.55 -30.60 -23.40
CA GLY A 76 15.36 -31.51 -24.21
C GLY A 76 14.57 -32.23 -25.31
N GLN A 77 13.23 -32.20 -25.25
CA GLN A 77 12.35 -32.82 -26.25
C GLN A 77 11.55 -31.82 -27.09
N LEU A 78 11.92 -30.53 -27.09
CA LEU A 78 11.20 -29.47 -27.83
C LEU A 78 10.97 -29.83 -29.31
N ASP A 79 11.98 -30.39 -29.98
CA ASP A 79 11.91 -30.77 -31.40
C ASP A 79 10.91 -31.92 -31.68
N ARG A 80 10.48 -32.63 -30.64
CA ARG A 80 9.50 -33.72 -30.72
C ARG A 80 8.09 -33.27 -30.34
N ILE A 81 7.93 -32.06 -29.83
CA ILE A 81 6.62 -31.51 -29.45
C ILE A 81 5.86 -31.15 -30.73
N ARG A 82 4.62 -31.63 -30.84
CA ARG A 82 3.73 -31.28 -31.95
C ARG A 82 3.47 -29.77 -31.99
N SER A 83 3.38 -29.20 -33.19
CA SER A 83 3.12 -27.76 -33.35
C SER A 83 1.84 -27.32 -32.64
N GLU A 84 0.80 -28.15 -32.63
CA GLU A 84 -0.44 -27.84 -31.92
C GLU A 84 -0.22 -27.71 -30.41
N THR A 85 0.54 -28.63 -29.80
CA THR A 85 0.89 -28.58 -28.37
C THR A 85 1.82 -27.41 -28.07
N ALA A 86 2.84 -27.18 -28.90
CA ALA A 86 3.77 -26.06 -28.74
C ALA A 86 3.05 -24.70 -28.78
N SER A 87 1.98 -24.58 -29.58
CA SER A 87 1.15 -23.39 -29.64
C SER A 87 0.30 -23.14 -28.38
N LEU A 88 0.13 -24.14 -27.51
CA LEU A 88 -0.61 -23.98 -26.26
C LEU A 88 0.23 -23.31 -25.16
N VAL A 89 1.56 -23.39 -25.24
CA VAL A 89 2.47 -22.84 -24.23
C VAL A 89 2.42 -21.32 -24.25
N ARG A 90 2.02 -20.71 -23.13
CA ARG A 90 1.92 -19.25 -22.95
C ARG A 90 2.87 -18.72 -21.88
N VAL A 91 3.07 -19.47 -20.79
CA VAL A 91 3.89 -19.06 -19.65
C VAL A 91 5.06 -20.01 -19.45
N LEU A 92 6.23 -19.44 -19.22
CA LEU A 92 7.37 -20.10 -18.60
C LEU A 92 7.50 -19.60 -17.15
N ASP A 93 7.39 -20.49 -16.17
CA ASP A 93 7.37 -20.20 -14.73
C ASP A 93 8.35 -21.09 -13.96
N THR A 94 9.61 -20.66 -13.86
CA THR A 94 10.65 -21.43 -13.17
C THR A 94 10.71 -21.16 -11.67
N ARG A 95 9.76 -20.40 -11.10
CA ARG A 95 9.80 -19.97 -9.67
C ARG A 95 9.72 -21.15 -8.69
N SER A 96 9.09 -22.26 -9.09
CA SER A 96 9.00 -23.46 -8.27
C SER A 96 10.31 -24.27 -8.24
N ILE A 97 11.19 -24.02 -9.20
CA ILE A 97 12.47 -24.70 -9.34
C ILE A 97 13.48 -23.92 -8.50
N ARG A 98 13.67 -24.32 -7.24
CA ARG A 98 14.64 -23.70 -6.33
C ARG A 98 15.94 -24.50 -6.35
N GLY A 99 17.10 -23.85 -6.29
CA GLY A 99 18.41 -24.50 -6.14
C GLY A 99 19.48 -23.91 -7.06
N ASN A 100 20.72 -23.87 -6.60
CA ASN A 100 21.85 -23.38 -7.39
C ASN A 100 22.29 -24.48 -8.37
N CYS A 101 22.34 -24.15 -9.65
CA CYS A 101 22.85 -25.05 -10.68
C CYS A 101 24.39 -25.04 -10.68
N SER A 102 25.00 -26.16 -11.10
CA SER A 102 26.39 -26.07 -11.56
C SER A 102 26.48 -25.15 -12.78
N LEU A 103 27.60 -24.44 -12.96
CA LEU A 103 27.82 -23.56 -14.14
C LEU A 103 27.57 -24.28 -15.48
N SER A 104 27.90 -25.58 -15.55
CA SER A 104 27.63 -26.40 -16.74
C SER A 104 26.13 -26.57 -16.99
N MET A 105 25.36 -26.84 -15.93
CA MET A 105 23.91 -27.00 -16.02
C MET A 105 23.22 -25.66 -16.34
N ALA A 106 23.72 -24.55 -15.77
CA ALA A 106 23.26 -23.20 -16.07
C ALA A 106 23.36 -22.88 -17.57
N ASN A 107 24.50 -23.19 -18.21
CA ASN A 107 24.70 -22.97 -19.64
C ASN A 107 23.73 -23.82 -20.49
N ILE A 108 23.53 -25.08 -20.12
CA ILE A 108 22.57 -25.97 -20.81
C ILE A 108 21.15 -25.44 -20.66
N LEU A 109 20.78 -24.96 -19.47
CA LEU A 109 19.48 -24.40 -19.19
C LEU A 109 19.22 -23.13 -20.01
N ASN A 110 20.14 -22.16 -20.01
CA ASN A 110 20.03 -20.94 -20.83
C ASN A 110 19.94 -21.26 -22.33
N ALA A 111 20.73 -22.22 -22.83
CA ALA A 111 20.65 -22.68 -24.22
C ALA A 111 19.29 -23.34 -24.55
N SER A 112 18.79 -24.16 -23.64
CA SER A 112 17.50 -24.84 -23.78
C SER A 112 16.32 -23.87 -23.75
N LEU A 113 16.39 -22.84 -22.89
CA LEU A 113 15.41 -21.75 -22.84
C LEU A 113 15.42 -20.89 -24.10
N ARG A 114 16.61 -20.61 -24.66
CA ARG A 114 16.74 -19.91 -25.94
C ARG A 114 16.03 -20.68 -27.06
N ASN A 115 16.21 -22.00 -27.10
CA ASN A 115 15.51 -22.86 -28.06
C ASN A 115 14.00 -22.88 -27.79
N ALA A 116 13.57 -22.92 -26.53
CA ALA A 116 12.16 -22.90 -26.15
C ALA A 116 11.43 -21.65 -26.68
N ILE A 117 12.06 -20.47 -26.61
CA ILE A 117 11.49 -19.22 -27.13
C ILE A 117 11.20 -19.33 -28.63
N ARG A 118 12.10 -19.95 -29.39
CA ARG A 118 11.94 -20.17 -30.84
C ARG A 118 10.88 -21.23 -31.13
N SER A 119 10.79 -22.27 -30.32
CA SER A 119 9.87 -23.40 -30.54
C SER A 119 8.44 -23.15 -30.05
N PHE A 120 8.23 -22.20 -29.14
CA PHE A 120 6.91 -21.87 -28.57
C PHE A 120 6.39 -20.52 -29.07
N PRO A 121 5.71 -20.48 -30.23
CA PRO A 121 5.35 -19.21 -30.91
C PRO A 121 4.41 -18.30 -30.11
N ASN A 122 3.72 -18.87 -29.12
CA ASN A 122 2.66 -18.23 -28.36
C ASN A 122 3.06 -17.86 -26.93
N MET A 123 4.29 -18.20 -26.52
CA MET A 123 4.81 -17.93 -25.19
C MET A 123 5.06 -16.43 -25.00
N ASN A 124 4.35 -15.79 -24.07
CA ASN A 124 4.41 -14.34 -23.86
C ASN A 124 4.79 -13.94 -22.42
N CYS A 125 4.79 -14.88 -21.47
CA CYS A 125 5.11 -14.60 -20.07
C CYS A 125 6.31 -15.43 -19.61
N VAL A 126 7.27 -14.79 -18.95
CA VAL A 126 8.49 -15.41 -18.40
C VAL A 126 8.65 -14.99 -16.94
N LEU A 127 8.67 -15.96 -16.03
CA LEU A 127 8.80 -15.77 -14.59
C LEU A 127 9.99 -16.60 -14.09
N ILE A 128 11.04 -15.93 -13.64
CA ILE A 128 12.35 -16.53 -13.30
C ILE A 128 12.87 -16.07 -11.93
N ASN A 129 11.98 -15.73 -11.01
CA ASN A 129 12.30 -15.13 -9.72
C ASN A 129 13.36 -15.93 -8.93
N GLY A 130 14.36 -15.24 -8.37
CA GLY A 130 15.36 -15.80 -7.45
C GLY A 130 16.40 -16.71 -8.08
N HIS A 131 16.47 -16.80 -9.42
CA HIS A 131 17.50 -17.58 -10.11
C HIS A 131 18.80 -16.78 -10.26
N GLU A 132 19.91 -17.31 -9.74
CA GLU A 132 21.25 -16.72 -9.91
C GLU A 132 21.89 -17.11 -11.26
N ASP A 133 21.45 -18.22 -11.83
CA ASP A 133 22.08 -18.90 -12.97
C ASP A 133 21.43 -18.58 -14.33
N LEU A 134 20.26 -17.95 -14.33
CA LEU A 134 19.51 -17.63 -15.55
C LEU A 134 19.83 -16.22 -16.02
N ASP A 135 20.43 -16.09 -17.21
CA ASP A 135 20.69 -14.79 -17.85
C ASP A 135 19.65 -14.49 -18.93
N PRO A 136 18.68 -13.60 -18.65
CA PRO A 136 17.70 -13.15 -19.63
C PRO A 136 18.33 -12.64 -20.93
N SER A 137 19.53 -12.06 -20.87
CA SER A 137 20.24 -11.55 -22.05
C SER A 137 20.63 -12.66 -23.01
N GLU A 138 20.87 -13.88 -22.52
CA GLU A 138 21.21 -15.01 -23.36
C GLU A 138 19.97 -15.53 -24.10
N PHE A 139 18.91 -15.85 -23.38
CA PHE A 139 17.77 -16.54 -23.99
C PHE A 139 16.72 -15.59 -24.59
N LEU A 140 16.50 -14.38 -24.06
CA LEU A 140 15.48 -13.44 -24.56
C LEU A 140 15.97 -12.42 -25.58
N SER A 141 17.26 -12.44 -25.95
CA SER A 141 17.82 -11.48 -26.93
C SER A 141 17.13 -11.47 -28.30
N GLU A 142 16.47 -12.58 -28.66
CA GLU A 142 15.73 -12.73 -29.93
C GLU A 142 14.21 -12.71 -29.77
N ALA A 143 13.69 -12.49 -28.55
CA ALA A 143 12.26 -12.57 -28.26
C ALA A 143 11.42 -11.48 -28.95
N GLY A 144 12.01 -10.32 -29.29
CA GLY A 144 11.33 -9.26 -30.02
C GLY A 144 10.06 -8.76 -29.32
N ARG A 145 8.91 -8.91 -30.00
CA ARG A 145 7.58 -8.54 -29.47
C ARG A 145 6.81 -9.71 -28.85
N GLN A 146 7.38 -10.91 -28.89
CA GLN A 146 6.72 -12.13 -28.42
C GLN A 146 6.46 -12.08 -26.91
N VAL A 147 7.47 -11.63 -26.15
CA VAL A 147 7.41 -11.57 -24.68
C VAL A 147 6.79 -10.24 -24.23
N GLN A 148 5.71 -10.37 -23.47
CA GLN A 148 4.91 -9.28 -22.91
C GLN A 148 5.07 -9.14 -21.40
N LEU A 149 5.53 -10.19 -20.70
CA LEU A 149 5.75 -10.15 -19.26
C LEU A 149 7.08 -10.79 -18.92
N LEU A 150 7.91 -10.07 -18.17
CA LEU A 150 9.14 -10.57 -17.56
C LEU A 150 9.14 -10.25 -16.07
N SER A 151 9.19 -11.30 -15.24
CA SER A 151 9.37 -11.20 -13.80
C SER A 151 10.68 -11.88 -13.40
N MET A 152 11.60 -11.11 -12.83
CA MET A 152 12.89 -11.60 -12.36
C MET A 152 13.36 -10.97 -11.04
N PRO A 153 12.49 -10.79 -10.03
CA PRO A 153 12.92 -10.30 -8.74
C PRO A 153 13.96 -11.24 -8.10
N ASP A 154 14.86 -10.66 -7.31
CA ASP A 154 15.93 -11.35 -6.59
C ASP A 154 16.96 -12.08 -7.48
N CYS A 155 16.99 -11.79 -8.79
CA CYS A 155 18.04 -12.29 -9.68
C CYS A 155 19.35 -11.50 -9.55
N SER A 156 20.49 -12.21 -9.55
CA SER A 156 21.82 -11.61 -9.38
C SER A 156 22.31 -10.86 -10.63
N LEU A 157 21.75 -11.15 -11.80
CA LEU A 157 22.24 -10.62 -13.07
C LEU A 157 21.65 -9.25 -13.41
N SER A 158 22.52 -8.41 -13.97
CA SER A 158 22.14 -7.07 -14.42
C SER A 158 21.60 -7.09 -15.85
N ILE A 159 20.65 -6.21 -16.12
CA ILE A 159 20.07 -6.10 -17.45
C ILE A 159 20.95 -5.26 -18.37
N SER A 160 21.25 -5.83 -19.54
CA SER A 160 21.93 -5.12 -20.61
C SER A 160 20.98 -4.24 -21.42
N THR A 161 21.51 -3.14 -21.97
CA THR A 161 20.79 -2.30 -22.94
C THR A 161 20.31 -3.08 -24.17
N LYS A 162 21.10 -4.07 -24.61
CA LYS A 162 20.77 -4.92 -25.75
C LYS A 162 19.48 -5.72 -25.49
N LEU A 163 19.35 -6.30 -24.30
CA LEU A 163 18.16 -7.04 -23.90
C LEU A 163 16.92 -6.13 -23.83
N ILE A 164 17.03 -4.97 -23.18
CA ILE A 164 15.89 -4.03 -23.11
C ILE A 164 15.44 -3.60 -24.51
N SER A 165 16.38 -3.39 -25.41
CA SER A 165 16.10 -3.02 -26.79
C SER A 165 15.46 -4.16 -27.59
N SER A 166 15.67 -5.43 -27.22
CA SER A 166 15.03 -6.56 -27.89
C SER A 166 13.60 -6.82 -27.40
N LEU A 167 13.23 -6.39 -26.19
CA LEU A 167 11.93 -6.68 -25.55
C LEU A 167 10.87 -5.60 -25.84
N GLN A 168 10.58 -5.33 -27.11
CA GLN A 168 9.69 -4.24 -27.52
C GLN A 168 8.21 -4.45 -27.19
N GLY A 169 7.78 -5.71 -26.97
CA GLY A 169 6.40 -6.07 -26.64
C GLY A 169 6.07 -6.03 -25.14
N LEU A 170 7.04 -5.68 -24.30
CA LEU A 170 6.94 -5.84 -22.85
C LEU A 170 5.93 -4.87 -22.23
N VAL A 171 4.92 -5.44 -21.55
CA VAL A 171 3.86 -4.73 -20.80
C VAL A 171 4.17 -4.69 -19.31
N TYR A 172 4.78 -5.74 -18.77
CA TYR A 172 5.13 -5.90 -17.37
C TYR A 172 6.62 -6.21 -17.21
N LEU A 173 7.29 -5.48 -16.33
CA LEU A 173 8.69 -5.68 -15.98
C LEU A 173 8.89 -5.59 -14.47
N ASP A 174 9.41 -6.66 -13.87
CA ASP A 174 9.76 -6.69 -12.45
C ASP A 174 11.23 -7.04 -12.26
N LEU A 175 11.97 -6.03 -11.76
CA LEU A 175 13.40 -6.06 -11.51
C LEU A 175 13.74 -5.90 -10.03
N SER A 176 12.77 -6.16 -9.16
CA SER A 176 12.92 -5.94 -7.72
C SER A 176 14.15 -6.67 -7.16
N HIS A 177 14.96 -5.99 -6.36
CA HIS A 177 16.19 -6.50 -5.72
C HIS A 177 17.27 -7.05 -6.66
N THR A 178 17.16 -6.83 -7.97
CA THR A 178 18.20 -7.22 -8.94
C THR A 178 19.43 -6.32 -8.88
N LEU A 179 20.60 -6.81 -9.28
CA LEU A 179 21.82 -6.00 -9.32
C LEU A 179 21.90 -5.05 -10.54
N GLY A 180 22.72 -4.00 -10.41
CA GLY A 180 23.09 -3.09 -11.48
C GLY A 180 22.07 -1.97 -11.79
N SER A 181 22.41 -1.15 -12.79
CA SER A 181 21.74 0.14 -13.05
C SER A 181 20.41 0.00 -13.79
N ILE A 182 19.46 0.89 -13.48
CA ILE A 182 18.20 1.04 -14.23
C ILE A 182 18.29 2.01 -15.42
N ARG A 183 19.44 2.65 -15.63
CA ARG A 183 19.67 3.56 -16.77
C ARG A 183 19.33 2.97 -18.15
N PRO A 184 19.55 1.66 -18.42
CA PRO A 184 19.14 1.06 -19.69
C PRO A 184 17.64 1.20 -20.02
N LEU A 185 16.77 1.42 -19.02
CA LEU A 185 15.33 1.59 -19.20
C LEU A 185 14.94 2.97 -19.74
N PHE A 186 15.83 3.97 -19.63
CA PHE A 186 15.51 5.37 -19.91
C PHE A 186 15.91 5.82 -21.32
N GLN A 187 16.22 4.89 -22.22
CA GLN A 187 16.59 5.24 -23.57
C GLN A 187 15.34 5.60 -24.38
N ASN A 188 15.45 6.62 -25.23
CA ASN A 188 14.31 7.08 -26.02
C ASN A 188 13.79 5.94 -26.91
N GLY A 189 12.49 5.68 -26.80
CA GLY A 189 11.80 4.66 -27.60
C GLY A 189 11.98 3.21 -27.11
N THR A 190 12.64 2.97 -25.98
CA THR A 190 12.69 1.61 -25.40
C THR A 190 11.40 1.25 -24.66
N LEU A 191 10.99 -0.02 -24.77
CA LEU A 191 9.84 -0.62 -24.08
C LEU A 191 8.53 0.17 -24.27
N PRO A 192 8.07 0.48 -25.50
CA PRO A 192 6.91 1.35 -25.76
C PRO A 192 5.61 0.82 -25.12
N GLU A 193 5.48 -0.50 -25.03
CA GLU A 193 4.31 -1.15 -24.47
C GLU A 193 4.31 -1.28 -22.95
N LEU A 194 5.35 -0.80 -22.25
CA LEU A 194 5.44 -0.97 -20.80
C LEU A 194 4.33 -0.20 -20.09
N ARG A 195 3.67 -0.88 -19.15
CA ARG A 195 2.56 -0.38 -18.33
C ARG A 195 2.75 -0.60 -16.83
N VAL A 196 3.47 -1.66 -16.45
CA VAL A 196 3.78 -2.00 -15.06
C VAL A 196 5.29 -2.13 -14.91
N LEU A 197 5.84 -1.39 -13.95
CA LEU A 197 7.27 -1.39 -13.66
C LEU A 197 7.50 -1.54 -12.16
N LYS A 198 8.26 -2.57 -11.77
CA LYS A 198 8.64 -2.80 -10.37
C LYS A 198 10.14 -2.74 -10.19
N LEU A 199 10.58 -1.85 -9.31
CA LEU A 199 11.98 -1.53 -9.04
C LEU A 199 12.24 -1.49 -7.52
N GLN A 200 11.58 -2.35 -6.76
CA GLN A 200 11.78 -2.40 -5.32
C GLN A 200 13.26 -2.69 -5.01
N GLY A 201 13.87 -1.99 -4.05
CA GLY A 201 15.25 -2.27 -3.63
C GLY A 201 16.35 -1.96 -4.64
N LYS A 202 16.07 -1.20 -5.72
CA LYS A 202 17.02 -0.89 -6.81
C LYS A 202 17.91 0.33 -6.56
N GLU A 203 17.91 0.83 -5.33
CA GLU A 203 18.61 2.05 -4.93
C GLU A 203 18.28 3.29 -5.79
N VAL A 204 17.04 3.37 -6.27
CA VAL A 204 16.54 4.49 -7.07
C VAL A 204 16.54 5.76 -6.22
N ASP A 205 17.08 6.86 -6.77
CA ASP A 205 17.09 8.18 -6.17
C ASP A 205 16.19 9.17 -6.95
N ASP A 206 16.07 10.40 -6.46
CA ASP A 206 15.18 11.42 -7.04
C ASP A 206 15.54 11.75 -8.49
N ALA A 207 16.83 11.77 -8.84
CA ALA A 207 17.30 12.03 -10.20
C ALA A 207 16.93 10.89 -11.16
N ALA A 208 17.01 9.64 -10.70
CA ALA A 208 16.54 8.50 -11.47
C ALA A 208 15.01 8.52 -11.66
N VAL A 209 14.23 8.95 -10.66
CA VAL A 209 12.78 9.14 -10.81
C VAL A 209 12.45 10.27 -11.78
N GLU A 210 13.19 11.38 -11.79
CA GLU A 210 13.01 12.42 -12.80
C GLU A 210 13.19 11.87 -14.23
N ASN A 211 14.25 11.10 -14.46
CA ASN A 211 14.50 10.44 -15.75
C ASN A 211 13.39 9.44 -16.12
N LEU A 212 12.93 8.65 -15.14
CA LEU A 212 11.81 7.72 -15.31
C LEU A 212 10.54 8.47 -15.72
N ALA A 213 10.21 9.55 -15.00
CA ALA A 213 9.04 10.37 -15.24
C ALA A 213 9.08 11.04 -16.62
N ASN A 214 10.27 11.45 -17.08
CA ASN A 214 10.48 11.98 -18.42
C ASN A 214 10.33 10.92 -19.51
N CYS A 215 10.83 9.71 -19.27
CA CYS A 215 10.84 8.62 -20.26
C CYS A 215 9.46 7.98 -20.44
N PHE A 216 8.74 7.73 -19.34
CA PHE A 216 7.47 7.01 -19.39
C PHE A 216 6.25 7.92 -19.33
N SER A 217 6.33 9.08 -18.67
CA SER A 217 5.21 9.99 -18.44
C SER A 217 3.95 9.20 -18.01
N THR A 218 2.80 9.40 -18.64
CA THR A 218 1.53 8.74 -18.30
C THR A 218 1.38 7.32 -18.86
N ARG A 219 2.44 6.72 -19.43
CA ARG A 219 2.35 5.36 -20.01
C ARG A 219 2.24 4.27 -18.97
N LEU A 220 2.80 4.45 -17.78
CA LEU A 220 2.67 3.47 -16.70
C LEU A 220 1.34 3.65 -15.97
N TRP A 221 0.67 2.54 -15.63
CA TRP A 221 -0.46 2.56 -14.69
C TRP A 221 -0.09 2.01 -13.31
N SER A 222 0.98 1.21 -13.20
CA SER A 222 1.55 0.76 -11.92
C SER A 222 3.06 0.99 -11.86
N LEU A 223 3.51 1.51 -10.71
CA LEU A 223 4.90 1.76 -10.40
C LEU A 223 5.19 1.35 -8.95
N ASP A 224 6.13 0.42 -8.77
CA ASP A 224 6.64 0.01 -7.46
C ASP A 224 8.07 0.51 -7.26
N LEU A 225 8.25 1.40 -6.29
CA LEU A 225 9.54 1.97 -5.87
C LEU A 225 9.81 1.70 -4.39
N GLU A 226 9.26 0.63 -3.82
CA GLU A 226 9.46 0.29 -2.42
C GLU A 226 10.96 0.08 -2.07
N ASN A 227 11.35 0.42 -0.83
CA ASN A 227 12.71 0.24 -0.29
C ASN A 227 13.82 0.86 -1.16
N ASN A 228 13.64 2.11 -1.58
CA ASN A 228 14.62 2.88 -2.36
C ASN A 228 15.17 4.09 -1.57
N LYS A 229 15.81 5.05 -2.25
CA LYS A 229 16.44 6.24 -1.65
C LYS A 229 15.67 7.52 -1.98
N LEU A 230 14.35 7.42 -2.14
CA LEU A 230 13.52 8.54 -2.57
C LEU A 230 13.25 9.54 -1.44
N THR A 231 13.20 10.82 -1.80
CA THR A 231 12.74 11.92 -0.94
C THR A 231 11.52 12.62 -1.56
N ASP A 232 11.02 13.67 -0.92
CA ASP A 232 9.90 14.48 -1.42
C ASP A 232 10.15 15.04 -2.82
N GLY A 233 11.41 15.27 -3.20
CA GLY A 233 11.77 15.71 -4.55
C GLY A 233 11.26 14.78 -5.65
N SER A 234 11.34 13.46 -5.44
CA SER A 234 10.82 12.46 -6.39
C SER A 234 9.31 12.57 -6.63
N LEU A 235 8.54 12.93 -5.59
CA LEU A 235 7.08 12.95 -5.64
C LEU A 235 6.55 14.07 -6.52
N TYR A 236 7.25 15.20 -6.57
CA TYR A 236 6.96 16.29 -7.48
C TYR A 236 6.99 15.81 -8.95
N HIS A 237 8.04 15.08 -9.34
CA HIS A 237 8.17 14.56 -10.71
C HIS A 237 7.08 13.55 -11.06
N LEU A 238 6.75 12.64 -10.12
CA LEU A 238 5.69 11.65 -10.30
C LEU A 238 4.32 12.31 -10.46
N GLY A 239 3.96 13.22 -9.55
CA GLY A 239 2.68 13.93 -9.59
C GLY A 239 2.53 14.82 -10.82
N ALA A 240 3.61 15.48 -11.27
CA ALA A 240 3.57 16.40 -12.39
C ALA A 240 3.55 15.72 -13.78
N ARG A 241 4.18 14.54 -13.93
CA ARG A 241 4.42 13.94 -15.26
C ARG A 241 3.84 12.54 -15.46
N CYS A 242 3.61 11.79 -14.38
CA CYS A 242 3.19 10.39 -14.47
C CYS A 242 1.70 10.18 -14.19
N VAL A 243 1.01 11.17 -13.59
CA VAL A 243 -0.43 11.13 -13.37
C VAL A 243 -1.16 11.85 -14.51
N CYS A 244 -2.39 11.43 -14.80
CA CYS A 244 -3.22 12.09 -15.80
C CYS A 244 -3.47 13.57 -15.41
N PRO A 245 -3.31 14.52 -16.35
CA PRO A 245 -3.57 15.93 -16.05
C PRO A 245 -5.06 16.26 -15.92
N SER A 246 -5.99 15.36 -16.24
CA SER A 246 -7.41 15.63 -16.02
C SER A 246 -7.75 15.66 -14.53
N ASP A 247 -8.77 16.43 -14.16
CA ASP A 247 -9.27 16.45 -12.79
C ASP A 247 -10.52 15.60 -12.66
N LEU A 248 -10.49 14.60 -11.77
CA LEU A 248 -11.67 13.77 -11.46
C LEU A 248 -12.54 14.36 -10.33
N ARG A 249 -12.05 15.41 -9.69
CA ARG A 249 -12.73 16.07 -8.57
C ARG A 249 -13.84 16.96 -9.15
N SER A 250 -15.06 16.79 -8.65
CA SER A 250 -16.23 17.53 -9.15
C SER A 250 -17.16 17.94 -8.01
N ASN A 251 -17.98 18.96 -8.25
CA ASN A 251 -18.98 19.43 -7.29
C ASN A 251 -20.30 18.64 -7.38
N VAL A 252 -20.38 17.61 -8.23
CA VAL A 252 -21.60 16.82 -8.45
C VAL A 252 -22.03 16.10 -7.16
N HIS A 253 -21.08 15.75 -6.31
CA HIS A 253 -21.30 15.02 -5.06
C HIS A 253 -21.28 15.94 -3.82
N PHE A 254 -21.51 17.25 -3.98
CA PHE A 254 -21.39 18.23 -2.90
C PHE A 254 -22.16 17.84 -1.64
N ASP A 255 -23.41 17.39 -1.77
CA ASP A 255 -24.26 17.07 -0.62
C ASP A 255 -23.68 15.94 0.24
N VAL A 256 -23.00 14.97 -0.39
CA VAL A 256 -22.42 13.79 0.27
C VAL A 256 -20.98 14.07 0.73
N GLU A 257 -20.17 14.67 -0.14
CA GLU A 257 -18.70 14.71 0.01
C GLU A 257 -18.18 16.08 0.41
N GLY A 258 -18.97 17.13 0.22
CA GLY A 258 -18.52 18.52 0.23
C GLY A 258 -17.88 18.89 -1.12
N LYS A 259 -17.26 20.07 -1.18
CA LYS A 259 -16.52 20.51 -2.38
C LYS A 259 -15.18 21.12 -2.02
N LEU A 260 -14.29 21.14 -3.00
CA LEU A 260 -13.03 21.86 -2.92
C LEU A 260 -13.19 23.28 -3.46
N GLU A 261 -12.73 24.24 -2.67
CA GLU A 261 -12.49 25.60 -3.11
C GLU A 261 -10.99 25.81 -3.24
N PHE A 262 -10.57 26.18 -4.44
CA PHE A 262 -9.19 26.52 -4.76
C PHE A 262 -9.05 28.03 -4.72
N GLY A 263 -8.10 28.53 -3.93
CA GLY A 263 -7.73 29.94 -3.98
C GLY A 263 -6.89 30.25 -5.21
N SER A 264 -6.40 31.48 -5.27
CA SER A 264 -5.51 31.89 -6.37
C SER A 264 -4.24 31.03 -6.32
N PRO A 265 -3.87 30.34 -7.43
CA PRO A 265 -2.67 29.53 -7.46
C PRO A 265 -1.44 30.43 -7.29
N SER A 266 -0.64 30.16 -6.25
CA SER A 266 0.67 30.76 -6.10
C SER A 266 1.71 29.84 -6.76
N PRO A 267 2.54 30.35 -7.67
CA PRO A 267 3.64 29.56 -8.23
C PRO A 267 4.71 29.17 -7.18
N ILE A 268 4.65 29.73 -5.97
CA ILE A 268 5.62 29.51 -4.89
C ILE A 268 5.04 28.61 -3.80
N PHE A 269 3.79 28.87 -3.40
CA PHE A 269 3.17 28.26 -2.21
C PHE A 269 2.11 27.23 -2.57
N GLY A 270 1.96 26.95 -3.87
CA GLY A 270 0.88 26.13 -4.38
C GLY A 270 -0.46 26.84 -4.33
N THR A 271 -1.53 26.05 -4.39
CA THR A 271 -2.90 26.56 -4.39
C THR A 271 -3.49 26.33 -3.01
N SER A 272 -4.10 27.36 -2.40
CA SER A 272 -4.85 27.15 -1.15
C SER A 272 -6.06 26.29 -1.41
N ILE A 273 -6.23 25.26 -0.59
CA ILE A 273 -7.32 24.30 -0.72
C ILE A 273 -8.14 24.37 0.55
N ARG A 274 -9.43 24.64 0.37
CA ARG A 274 -10.41 24.62 1.45
C ARG A 274 -11.48 23.59 1.15
N ILE A 275 -11.83 22.79 2.16
CA ILE A 275 -13.02 21.95 2.10
C ILE A 275 -14.20 22.81 2.52
N ILE A 276 -15.19 22.92 1.63
CA ILE A 276 -16.49 23.48 1.96
C ILE A 276 -17.41 22.30 2.24
N GLU A 277 -17.79 22.15 3.49
CA GLU A 277 -18.70 21.09 3.92
C GLU A 277 -20.15 21.41 3.52
N SER A 278 -20.90 20.38 3.16
CA SER A 278 -22.37 20.40 3.16
C SER A 278 -22.91 20.23 4.59
N GLU A 279 -24.23 20.15 4.72
CA GLU A 279 -24.86 19.83 6.01
C GLU A 279 -24.51 18.40 6.52
N TRP A 280 -24.01 17.50 5.66
CA TRP A 280 -23.72 16.09 5.99
C TRP A 280 -22.26 15.68 5.82
N SER A 281 -21.49 16.36 4.96
CA SER A 281 -20.18 15.86 4.52
C SER A 281 -19.12 15.87 5.61
N GLY A 282 -19.17 16.85 6.52
CA GLY A 282 -18.23 16.95 7.63
C GLY A 282 -18.45 15.91 8.74
N SER A 283 -19.66 15.38 8.84
CA SER A 283 -20.02 14.31 9.80
C SER A 283 -20.08 12.92 9.18
N PHE A 284 -19.88 12.81 7.86
CA PHE A 284 -19.94 11.55 7.11
C PHE A 284 -21.24 10.76 7.34
N SER A 285 -22.38 11.46 7.37
CA SER A 285 -23.66 10.89 7.80
C SER A 285 -24.78 10.98 6.75
N HIS A 286 -24.45 11.34 5.50
CA HIS A 286 -25.44 11.50 4.44
C HIS A 286 -26.14 10.16 4.12
N PRO A 287 -27.48 10.07 3.98
CA PRO A 287 -28.18 8.82 3.71
C PRO A 287 -27.67 8.04 2.48
N ASN A 288 -27.29 8.76 1.43
CA ASN A 288 -26.78 8.19 0.18
C ASN A 288 -25.26 7.93 0.16
N LEU A 289 -24.55 8.01 1.29
CA LEU A 289 -23.08 7.99 1.29
C LEU A 289 -22.47 6.68 0.77
N HIS A 290 -23.19 5.56 0.89
CA HIS A 290 -22.74 4.27 0.36
C HIS A 290 -23.29 3.97 -1.05
N LEU A 291 -24.00 4.89 -1.71
CA LEU A 291 -24.43 4.66 -3.09
C LEU A 291 -23.23 4.78 -4.05
N ALA A 292 -23.17 3.87 -5.01
CA ALA A 292 -22.22 3.97 -6.12
C ALA A 292 -22.61 5.09 -7.08
N ASP A 293 -21.63 5.65 -7.80
CA ASP A 293 -21.96 6.67 -8.80
C ASP A 293 -22.76 6.03 -9.94
N ALA A 294 -23.62 6.83 -10.57
CA ALA A 294 -24.35 6.38 -11.73
C ALA A 294 -23.36 6.05 -12.88
N PRO A 295 -23.48 4.89 -13.53
CA PRO A 295 -22.64 4.57 -14.67
C PRO A 295 -22.90 5.59 -15.79
N SER A 296 -21.83 6.06 -16.43
CA SER A 296 -21.96 6.99 -17.55
C SER A 296 -22.35 6.22 -18.81
N TYR A 297 -23.62 6.29 -19.20
CA TYR A 297 -24.06 5.77 -20.50
C TYR A 297 -23.73 6.81 -21.58
N ASP A 298 -22.82 6.49 -22.50
CA ASP A 298 -22.64 7.26 -23.72
C ASP A 298 -23.34 6.51 -24.87
N LEU A 299 -24.29 7.17 -25.53
CA LEU A 299 -25.12 6.58 -26.59
C LEU A 299 -24.32 6.30 -27.89
N HIS A 300 -23.08 6.80 -27.98
CA HIS A 300 -22.19 6.67 -29.13
C HIS A 300 -20.99 5.73 -28.87
N ASP A 301 -21.24 4.59 -28.22
CA ASP A 301 -20.24 3.55 -27.84
C ASP A 301 -19.68 2.75 -29.05
N THR A 302 -19.42 3.42 -30.18
CA THR A 302 -18.83 2.86 -31.42
C THR A 302 -17.38 3.30 -31.65
N LEU A 303 -16.85 4.20 -30.83
CA LEU A 303 -15.45 4.60 -30.85
C LEU A 303 -14.69 3.95 -29.69
N PRO A 304 -13.41 3.54 -29.86
CA PRO A 304 -12.58 3.03 -28.78
C PRO A 304 -12.63 3.99 -27.58
N ARG A 305 -12.59 3.44 -26.35
CA ARG A 305 -12.71 4.07 -25.00
C ARG A 305 -11.74 5.24 -24.69
N GLU A 306 -11.40 6.08 -25.65
CA GLU A 306 -10.42 7.17 -25.57
C GLU A 306 -11.01 8.47 -25.01
N HIS A 307 -12.28 8.49 -24.56
CA HIS A 307 -12.95 9.70 -24.01
C HIS A 307 -13.40 9.61 -22.53
N LEU A 308 -13.04 8.56 -21.78
CA LEU A 308 -13.46 8.39 -20.38
C LEU A 308 -12.43 8.95 -19.38
N LEU A 309 -12.26 10.28 -19.35
CA LEU A 309 -11.65 10.98 -18.21
C LEU A 309 -12.69 11.17 -17.10
N LYS A 310 -13.33 10.08 -16.68
CA LYS A 310 -14.44 10.10 -15.71
C LYS A 310 -14.05 9.34 -14.45
N ARG A 311 -14.55 9.85 -13.32
CA ARG A 311 -14.49 9.19 -12.01
C ARG A 311 -15.16 7.82 -12.10
N LEU A 312 -14.55 6.82 -11.46
CA LEU A 312 -15.08 5.45 -11.44
C LEU A 312 -16.29 5.37 -10.51
N ASP A 313 -17.20 4.46 -10.83
CA ASP A 313 -18.45 4.24 -10.08
C ASP A 313 -18.25 3.73 -8.65
N GLY A 314 -17.03 3.27 -8.35
CA GLY A 314 -16.64 2.73 -7.06
C GLY A 314 -16.96 1.24 -6.89
N ARG A 315 -17.57 0.57 -7.87
CA ARG A 315 -17.89 -0.87 -7.85
C ARG A 315 -16.96 -1.71 -8.71
N ASP A 316 -16.32 -1.10 -9.71
CA ASP A 316 -15.36 -1.78 -10.58
C ASP A 316 -14.21 -2.43 -9.80
N ARG A 317 -13.86 -3.66 -10.14
CA ARG A 317 -12.69 -4.32 -9.53
C ARG A 317 -11.41 -3.60 -9.93
N ILE A 318 -10.55 -3.37 -8.95
CA ILE A 318 -9.22 -2.81 -9.18
C ILE A 318 -8.34 -3.79 -9.98
N LYS A 319 -7.56 -3.26 -10.92
CA LYS A 319 -6.58 -4.03 -11.69
C LYS A 319 -5.48 -4.53 -10.75
N CYS A 320 -5.28 -5.83 -10.62
CA CYS A 320 -4.17 -6.34 -9.82
C CYS A 320 -2.86 -6.31 -10.63
N ASP A 321 -1.82 -5.72 -10.06
CA ASP A 321 -0.49 -5.57 -10.65
C ASP A 321 0.49 -6.67 -10.23
N SER A 322 0.03 -7.77 -9.65
CA SER A 322 0.87 -8.96 -9.44
C SER A 322 1.23 -9.62 -10.78
N ALA A 323 2.42 -10.22 -10.87
CA ALA A 323 2.86 -10.92 -12.07
C ALA A 323 1.82 -11.98 -12.51
N ASP A 324 1.25 -12.72 -11.56
CA ASP A 324 0.25 -13.74 -11.84
C ASP A 324 -1.09 -13.16 -12.35
N ALA A 325 -1.54 -12.03 -11.80
CA ALA A 325 -2.78 -11.40 -12.27
C ALA A 325 -2.61 -10.78 -13.67
N VAL A 326 -1.49 -10.07 -13.92
CA VAL A 326 -1.20 -9.50 -15.24
C VAL A 326 -0.99 -10.61 -16.27
N CYS A 327 -0.33 -11.71 -15.91
CA CYS A 327 -0.20 -12.90 -16.76
C CYS A 327 -1.57 -13.43 -17.21
N ARG A 328 -2.50 -13.68 -16.27
CA ARG A 328 -3.86 -14.12 -16.59
C ARG A 328 -4.63 -13.09 -17.43
N GLY A 329 -4.46 -11.80 -17.10
CA GLY A 329 -5.06 -10.68 -17.83
C GLY A 329 -4.63 -10.64 -19.30
N LEU A 330 -3.33 -10.75 -19.58
CA LEU A 330 -2.78 -10.79 -20.93
C LEU A 330 -3.23 -12.02 -21.72
N GLN A 331 -3.55 -13.11 -21.04
CA GLN A 331 -4.04 -14.35 -21.66
C GLN A 331 -5.56 -14.34 -21.90
N GLY A 332 -6.28 -13.34 -21.42
CA GLY A 332 -7.75 -13.30 -21.47
C GLY A 332 -8.41 -14.31 -20.53
N GLU A 333 -7.68 -14.75 -19.50
CA GLU A 333 -8.18 -15.64 -18.45
C GLU A 333 -8.76 -14.88 -17.25
N ASP A 334 -8.64 -13.55 -17.22
CA ASP A 334 -9.32 -12.73 -16.22
C ASP A 334 -10.83 -12.73 -16.51
N PRO A 335 -11.68 -13.16 -15.55
CA PRO A 335 -13.11 -13.29 -15.79
C PRO A 335 -13.86 -11.96 -15.83
N TYR A 336 -13.22 -10.84 -15.47
CA TYR A 336 -13.86 -9.53 -15.36
C TYR A 336 -13.27 -8.49 -16.31
N LEU A 337 -11.97 -8.54 -16.58
CA LEU A 337 -11.26 -7.51 -17.34
C LEU A 337 -10.74 -8.07 -18.68
N PRO A 338 -11.00 -7.39 -19.81
CA PRO A 338 -10.43 -7.79 -21.09
C PRO A 338 -8.91 -7.56 -21.13
N PRO A 339 -8.15 -8.29 -21.98
CA PRO A 339 -6.69 -8.13 -22.11
C PRO A 339 -6.25 -6.68 -22.39
N SER A 340 -7.04 -5.95 -23.19
CA SER A 340 -6.78 -4.54 -23.51
C SER A 340 -6.71 -3.64 -22.28
N SER A 341 -7.37 -4.00 -21.17
CA SER A 341 -7.32 -3.24 -19.92
C SER A 341 -5.93 -3.24 -19.28
N PHE A 342 -5.13 -4.29 -19.49
CA PHE A 342 -3.76 -4.40 -18.95
C PHE A 342 -2.74 -3.72 -19.86
N GLN A 343 -3.06 -3.58 -21.15
CA GLN A 343 -2.24 -2.93 -22.18
C GLN A 343 -2.52 -1.43 -22.32
N GLY A 344 -3.64 -0.93 -21.80
CA GLY A 344 -3.98 0.50 -21.76
C GLY A 344 -3.50 1.19 -20.48
N SER A 345 -3.13 2.48 -20.59
CA SER A 345 -2.85 3.35 -19.44
C SER A 345 -3.27 4.79 -19.74
N GLN A 346 -3.62 5.51 -18.67
CA GLN A 346 -3.88 6.95 -18.69
C GLN A 346 -3.02 7.69 -17.65
N GLY A 347 -2.01 7.02 -17.10
CA GLY A 347 -1.18 7.50 -16.01
C GLY A 347 -1.27 6.58 -14.79
N LEU A 348 -0.47 6.90 -13.78
CA LEU A 348 -0.37 6.09 -12.56
C LEU A 348 -1.72 6.00 -11.85
N THR A 349 -2.14 4.76 -11.61
CA THR A 349 -3.28 4.39 -10.77
C THR A 349 -2.82 3.58 -9.55
N HIS A 350 -1.66 2.95 -9.62
CA HIS A 350 -1.05 2.17 -8.55
C HIS A 350 0.34 2.71 -8.27
N LEU A 351 0.61 3.02 -7.00
CA LEU A 351 1.90 3.57 -6.59
C LEU A 351 2.31 3.04 -5.22
N ASN A 352 3.47 2.37 -5.17
CA ASN A 352 4.07 1.88 -3.93
C ASN A 352 5.39 2.62 -3.64
N LEU A 353 5.44 3.28 -2.48
CA LEU A 353 6.54 4.14 -2.03
C LEU A 353 7.05 3.75 -0.64
N SER A 354 6.62 2.61 -0.10
CA SER A 354 7.00 2.14 1.24
C SER A 354 8.53 2.02 1.40
N GLY A 355 9.05 2.19 2.61
CA GLY A 355 10.50 2.03 2.89
C GLY A 355 11.43 3.09 2.28
N ASN A 356 10.91 4.26 1.89
CA ASN A 356 11.69 5.42 1.40
C ASN A 356 11.83 6.52 2.47
N GLN A 357 12.53 7.62 2.15
CA GLN A 357 12.73 8.78 3.02
C GLN A 357 11.74 9.91 2.71
N ILE A 358 10.49 9.55 2.49
CA ILE A 358 9.40 10.47 2.16
C ILE A 358 8.83 11.09 3.44
N SER A 359 8.56 12.39 3.42
CA SER A 359 7.88 13.07 4.51
C SER A 359 6.36 12.96 4.38
N SER A 360 5.67 13.17 5.50
CA SER A 360 4.20 13.23 5.51
C SER A 360 3.67 14.37 4.65
N LEU A 361 4.41 15.48 4.55
CA LEU A 361 4.05 16.63 3.71
C LEU A 361 4.18 16.28 2.23
N GLY A 362 5.27 15.62 1.83
CA GLY A 362 5.45 15.15 0.46
C GLY A 362 4.35 14.19 0.02
N ALA A 363 3.92 13.28 0.90
CA ALA A 363 2.80 12.37 0.62
C ALA A 363 1.46 13.12 0.47
N VAL A 364 1.20 14.14 1.31
CA VAL A 364 0.02 15.01 1.18
C VAL A 364 0.03 15.74 -0.16
N GLU A 365 1.18 16.31 -0.55
CA GLU A 365 1.35 16.98 -1.82
C GLU A 365 1.08 16.02 -2.99
N LEU A 366 1.67 14.83 -2.99
CA LEU A 366 1.44 13.83 -4.03
C LEU A 366 -0.04 13.46 -4.17
N LEU A 367 -0.72 13.14 -3.07
CA LEU A 367 -2.14 12.78 -3.09
C LEU A 367 -2.99 13.93 -3.63
N THR A 368 -2.65 15.17 -3.29
CA THR A 368 -3.31 16.36 -3.81
C THR A 368 -3.07 16.55 -5.30
N HIS A 369 -1.84 16.32 -5.78
CA HIS A 369 -1.47 16.41 -7.20
C HIS A 369 -2.00 15.23 -8.03
N SER A 370 -2.42 14.13 -7.39
CA SER A 370 -2.95 12.96 -8.08
C SER A 370 -4.33 13.15 -8.70
N ARG A 371 -5.04 14.24 -8.33
CA ARG A 371 -6.37 14.63 -8.88
C ARG A 371 -7.41 13.51 -8.88
N GLY A 372 -7.33 12.61 -7.90
CA GLY A 372 -8.26 11.50 -7.71
C GLY A 372 -8.02 10.26 -8.57
N HIS A 373 -6.92 10.19 -9.34
CA HIS A 373 -6.64 9.08 -10.27
C HIS A 373 -6.10 7.81 -9.60
N LEU A 374 -5.45 7.95 -8.43
CA LEU A 374 -4.90 6.80 -7.72
C LEU A 374 -6.02 5.88 -7.23
N GLN A 375 -5.87 4.58 -7.51
CA GLN A 375 -6.70 3.48 -7.05
C GLN A 375 -6.01 2.68 -5.93
N SER A 376 -4.67 2.59 -5.98
CA SER A 376 -3.85 1.94 -4.97
C SER A 376 -2.69 2.84 -4.55
N PHE A 377 -2.53 3.05 -3.25
CA PHE A 377 -1.45 3.88 -2.69
C PHE A 377 -0.84 3.24 -1.44
N SER A 378 0.49 3.14 -1.42
CA SER A 378 1.25 2.57 -0.30
C SER A 378 2.41 3.47 0.11
N CYS A 379 2.46 3.85 1.40
CA CYS A 379 3.58 4.56 2.02
C CYS A 379 3.56 4.31 3.54
N ASP A 380 4.49 3.50 4.04
CA ASP A 380 4.38 2.87 5.37
C ASP A 380 5.03 3.64 6.52
N SER A 381 6.04 4.47 6.27
CA SER A 381 6.82 5.14 7.33
C SER A 381 7.29 6.55 6.92
N MET A 382 6.35 7.48 6.91
CA MET A 382 6.62 8.88 6.58
C MET A 382 7.22 9.65 7.76
N LEU A 383 8.21 10.51 7.53
CA LEU A 383 8.68 11.46 8.54
C LEU A 383 7.68 12.61 8.71
N LEU A 384 7.23 12.86 9.93
CA LEU A 384 6.28 13.96 10.21
C LEU A 384 6.94 15.34 10.08
N ALA A 385 8.24 15.45 10.34
CA ALA A 385 9.04 16.65 10.13
C ALA A 385 10.38 16.31 9.45
N PRO A 386 10.81 17.07 8.43
CA PRO A 386 12.07 16.83 7.73
C PRO A 386 13.31 17.09 8.61
N SER A 387 14.39 16.34 8.37
CA SER A 387 15.54 16.20 9.29
C SER A 387 16.32 17.48 9.57
N LYS A 388 16.40 18.43 8.61
CA LYS A 388 17.21 19.64 8.75
C LYS A 388 16.69 20.58 9.85
N ALA A 389 15.37 20.61 10.08
CA ALA A 389 14.73 21.47 11.08
C ALA A 389 14.77 20.87 12.50
N ILE A 390 14.83 19.54 12.61
CA ILE A 390 14.82 18.79 13.89
C ILE A 390 15.96 19.24 14.82
N ALA A 391 17.16 19.47 14.27
CA ALA A 391 18.34 19.84 15.04
C ALA A 391 18.19 21.15 15.84
N ALA A 392 17.23 22.01 15.48
CA ALA A 392 17.04 23.30 16.14
C ALA A 392 16.22 23.23 17.44
N ALA A 393 15.39 22.20 17.63
CA ALA A 393 14.39 22.21 18.71
C ALA A 393 14.01 20.85 19.31
N TRP A 394 14.39 19.72 18.70
CA TRP A 394 14.14 18.39 19.24
C TRP A 394 15.41 17.83 19.90
N PRO A 395 15.28 16.80 20.76
CA PRO A 395 16.45 16.04 21.23
C PRO A 395 17.27 15.52 20.04
N LYS A 396 18.59 15.39 20.23
CA LYS A 396 19.48 14.91 19.16
C LYS A 396 19.00 13.54 18.68
N MET A 397 18.99 13.34 17.36
CA MET A 397 18.60 12.09 16.70
C MET A 397 17.13 11.67 16.87
N ALA A 398 16.29 12.46 17.57
CA ALA A 398 14.86 12.18 17.67
C ALA A 398 14.16 12.32 16.31
N LYS A 399 13.36 11.33 15.91
CA LYS A 399 12.51 11.38 14.73
C LYS A 399 11.11 10.88 15.07
N LEU A 400 10.14 11.43 14.34
CA LEU A 400 8.74 11.07 14.51
C LEU A 400 8.17 10.63 13.18
N HIS A 401 7.67 9.41 13.13
CA HIS A 401 7.11 8.80 11.93
C HIS A 401 5.59 8.70 12.05
N GLY A 402 4.90 8.94 10.95
CA GLY A 402 3.46 8.81 10.86
C GLY A 402 2.85 9.64 9.76
N PHE A 403 1.54 9.52 9.65
CA PHE A 403 0.67 10.24 8.74
C PHE A 403 -0.62 10.61 9.48
N CYS A 404 -0.91 11.91 9.57
CA CYS A 404 -2.05 12.46 10.32
C CYS A 404 -2.98 13.30 9.41
N ALA A 405 -2.93 13.10 8.10
CA ALA A 405 -3.69 13.86 7.11
C ALA A 405 -4.85 13.02 6.54
N ALA A 406 -5.76 12.54 7.39
CA ALA A 406 -6.89 11.69 7.00
C ALA A 406 -7.76 12.31 5.89
N TRP A 407 -7.91 13.63 5.91
CA TRP A 407 -8.66 14.39 4.92
C TRP A 407 -8.21 14.16 3.46
N THR A 408 -6.95 13.78 3.21
CA THR A 408 -6.48 13.48 1.83
C THR A 408 -7.09 12.20 1.27
N LEU A 409 -7.59 11.31 2.14
CA LEU A 409 -8.25 10.07 1.75
C LEU A 409 -9.72 10.28 1.40
N ARG A 410 -10.31 11.45 1.65
CA ARG A 410 -11.72 11.73 1.30
C ARG A 410 -11.92 11.63 -0.22
N PRO A 411 -13.09 11.17 -0.71
CA PRO A 411 -13.36 11.02 -2.14
C PRO A 411 -13.17 12.29 -2.97
N LEU A 412 -13.37 13.46 -2.37
CA LEU A 412 -13.14 14.76 -3.01
C LEU A 412 -11.66 15.05 -3.35
N PHE A 413 -10.70 14.34 -2.72
CA PHE A 413 -9.28 14.34 -3.10
C PHE A 413 -8.91 13.05 -3.83
N SER A 414 -9.34 11.92 -3.28
CA SER A 414 -8.94 10.56 -3.64
C SER A 414 -10.15 9.78 -4.21
N SER A 415 -10.69 10.28 -5.32
CA SER A 415 -11.99 9.83 -5.87
C SER A 415 -12.03 8.36 -6.27
N ASN A 416 -10.93 7.81 -6.79
CA ASN A 416 -10.86 6.42 -7.21
C ASN A 416 -10.11 5.51 -6.23
N LEU A 417 -9.69 6.02 -5.06
CA LEU A 417 -8.83 5.28 -4.14
C LEU A 417 -9.61 4.13 -3.48
N LYS A 418 -9.07 2.91 -3.62
CA LYS A 418 -9.69 1.66 -3.14
C LYS A 418 -8.78 0.85 -2.23
N ILE A 419 -7.47 0.84 -2.50
CA ILE A 419 -6.48 0.09 -1.72
C ILE A 419 -5.48 1.07 -1.11
N VAL A 420 -5.29 0.99 0.20
CA VAL A 420 -4.42 1.90 0.94
C VAL A 420 -3.55 1.12 1.92
N LYS A 421 -2.23 1.36 1.89
CA LYS A 421 -1.28 0.88 2.91
C LYS A 421 -0.55 2.06 3.53
N LEU A 422 -0.81 2.35 4.80
CA LEU A 422 -0.27 3.52 5.50
C LEU A 422 0.12 3.20 6.94
N HIS A 423 0.95 4.07 7.52
CA HIS A 423 1.28 4.04 8.94
C HIS A 423 0.01 4.05 9.83
N HIS A 424 -0.01 3.23 10.89
CA HIS A 424 -1.18 3.06 11.76
C HIS A 424 -1.72 4.37 12.39
N SER A 425 -0.87 5.39 12.51
CA SER A 425 -1.24 6.72 13.01
C SER A 425 -2.39 7.37 12.24
N ILE A 426 -2.66 6.96 10.99
CA ILE A 426 -3.79 7.50 10.23
C ILE A 426 -5.14 7.21 10.91
N VAL A 427 -5.24 6.08 11.62
CA VAL A 427 -6.40 5.68 12.43
C VAL A 427 -6.19 6.02 13.90
N THR A 428 -5.00 5.74 14.44
CA THR A 428 -4.78 5.80 15.89
C THR A 428 -4.34 7.19 16.37
N ARG A 429 -3.86 8.05 15.46
CA ARG A 429 -3.16 9.33 15.72
C ARG A 429 -1.93 9.20 16.61
N ILE A 430 -1.44 7.99 16.82
CA ILE A 430 -0.23 7.71 17.59
C ILE A 430 0.92 7.57 16.59
N PRO A 431 1.88 8.51 16.57
CA PRO A 431 3.08 8.38 15.75
C PRO A 431 4.08 7.40 16.37
N THR A 432 5.08 7.02 15.59
CA THR A 432 6.21 6.20 16.04
C THR A 432 7.42 7.09 16.34
N LEU A 433 7.96 7.02 17.56
CA LEU A 433 9.14 7.76 17.99
C LEU A 433 10.42 6.92 17.85
N GLU A 434 11.42 7.48 17.19
CA GLU A 434 12.81 6.99 17.15
C GLU A 434 13.67 7.97 17.96
N ILE A 435 14.33 7.47 19.01
CA ILE A 435 15.26 8.23 19.86
C ILE A 435 16.16 7.21 20.57
N ASP A 436 17.46 7.47 20.64
CA ASP A 436 18.45 6.46 21.10
C ASP A 436 18.44 6.30 22.63
N GLU A 437 18.03 7.35 23.35
CA GLU A 437 18.17 7.41 24.80
C GLU A 437 17.01 6.78 25.58
N LEU A 438 15.97 6.33 24.88
CA LEU A 438 14.82 5.64 25.48
C LEU A 438 14.73 4.17 25.02
N SER A 439 14.41 3.30 25.98
CA SER A 439 14.06 1.91 25.67
C SER A 439 12.89 1.83 24.67
N ALA A 440 12.80 0.74 23.90
CA ALA A 440 11.71 0.57 22.94
C ALA A 440 10.32 0.71 23.60
N LEU A 441 10.15 0.14 24.81
CA LEU A 441 8.90 0.21 25.55
C LEU A 441 8.60 1.64 26.06
N ALA A 442 9.62 2.35 26.55
CA ALA A 442 9.48 3.75 26.95
C ALA A 442 9.07 4.65 25.78
N ARG A 443 9.62 4.43 24.58
CA ARG A 443 9.23 5.16 23.37
C ARG A 443 7.75 4.98 23.06
N LEU A 444 7.23 3.76 23.13
CA LEU A 444 5.82 3.46 22.92
C LEU A 444 4.92 4.17 23.94
N TYR A 445 5.30 4.10 25.23
CA TYR A 445 4.57 4.77 26.30
C TYR A 445 4.52 6.30 26.11
N VAL A 446 5.65 6.92 25.78
CA VAL A 446 5.75 8.37 25.52
C VAL A 446 4.87 8.77 24.33
N CYS A 447 4.81 7.96 23.27
CA CYS A 447 3.96 8.23 22.11
C CYS A 447 2.48 8.31 22.50
N GLU A 448 2.01 7.39 23.34
CA GLU A 448 0.60 7.34 23.76
C GLU A 448 0.23 8.37 24.82
N ASN A 449 1.13 8.67 25.76
CA ASN A 449 0.79 9.47 26.94
C ASN A 449 1.24 10.93 26.85
N SER A 450 2.32 11.22 26.13
CA SER A 450 2.87 12.58 26.01
C SER A 450 2.65 13.20 24.63
N ILE A 451 2.81 12.42 23.55
CA ILE A 451 2.72 12.94 22.18
C ILE A 451 1.28 12.94 21.67
N LEU A 452 0.54 11.83 21.82
CA LEU A 452 -0.84 11.70 21.34
C LEU A 452 -1.77 12.85 21.77
N PRO A 453 -1.78 13.34 23.03
CA PRO A 453 -2.64 14.47 23.41
C PRO A 453 -2.36 15.75 22.60
N ARG A 454 -1.11 15.94 22.17
CA ARG A 454 -0.69 17.07 21.34
C ARG A 454 -1.07 16.84 19.87
N VAL A 455 -0.90 15.61 19.37
CA VAL A 455 -1.36 15.23 18.02
C VAL A 455 -2.85 15.45 17.88
N LYS A 456 -3.67 15.03 18.85
CA LYS A 456 -5.13 15.27 18.85
C LYS A 456 -5.52 16.75 18.79
N LYS A 457 -4.65 17.67 19.26
CA LYS A 457 -4.87 19.12 19.18
C LYS A 457 -4.37 19.72 17.87
N ALA A 458 -3.33 19.15 17.26
CA ALA A 458 -2.75 19.61 16.01
C ALA A 458 -3.47 19.05 14.77
N PHE A 459 -3.96 17.81 14.88
CA PHE A 459 -4.64 17.02 13.85
C PHE A 459 -5.83 16.32 14.51
N PRO A 460 -6.98 17.01 14.64
CA PRO A 460 -8.12 16.52 15.42
C PRO A 460 -8.78 15.28 14.81
N GLU A 461 -8.86 15.22 13.48
CA GLU A 461 -9.52 14.15 12.74
C GLU A 461 -8.65 12.89 12.58
N ALA A 462 -9.24 11.72 12.84
CA ALA A 462 -8.67 10.42 12.51
C ALA A 462 -9.44 9.82 11.34
N PHE A 463 -8.80 8.94 10.56
CA PHE A 463 -9.51 8.22 9.52
C PHE A 463 -10.56 7.28 10.11
N ILE A 464 -11.77 7.33 9.55
CA ILE A 464 -12.87 6.41 9.83
C ILE A 464 -13.36 5.79 8.53
N PRO A 465 -13.97 4.59 8.54
CA PRO A 465 -14.37 3.89 7.31
C PRO A 465 -15.32 4.70 6.42
N ASP A 466 -16.28 5.42 7.00
CA ASP A 466 -17.26 6.22 6.24
C ASP A 466 -16.69 7.55 5.72
N MET A 467 -15.45 7.91 6.08
CA MET A 467 -14.74 9.05 5.49
C MET A 467 -14.48 8.84 4.00
N ASN A 468 -14.26 7.59 3.59
CA ASN A 468 -14.22 7.20 2.18
C ASN A 468 -14.78 5.76 2.02
N PRO A 469 -16.09 5.63 1.76
CA PRO A 469 -16.75 4.34 1.55
C PRO A 469 -16.28 3.56 0.31
N ARG A 470 -15.40 4.13 -0.52
CA ARG A 470 -14.81 3.47 -1.69
C ARG A 470 -13.57 2.65 -1.36
N ILE A 471 -12.96 2.90 -0.20
CA ILE A 471 -11.81 2.12 0.24
C ILE A 471 -12.29 0.73 0.62
N GLU A 472 -11.85 -0.27 -0.15
CA GLU A 472 -12.19 -1.68 0.04
C GLU A 472 -11.14 -2.40 0.89
N SER A 473 -9.88 -1.96 0.82
CA SER A 473 -8.75 -2.57 1.52
C SER A 473 -7.88 -1.54 2.21
N LEU A 474 -7.67 -1.70 3.52
CA LEU A 474 -6.76 -0.88 4.33
C LEU A 474 -5.73 -1.76 5.04
N THR A 475 -4.46 -1.43 4.85
CA THR A 475 -3.35 -2.03 5.60
C THR A 475 -2.74 -0.97 6.52
N LEU A 476 -2.72 -1.23 7.82
CA LEU A 476 -2.02 -0.41 8.80
C LEU A 476 -0.66 -1.00 9.12
N THR A 477 0.39 -0.20 8.99
CA THR A 477 1.78 -0.60 9.20
C THR A 477 2.36 -0.04 10.49
N CYS A 478 3.52 -0.57 10.88
CA CYS A 478 4.31 -0.13 12.02
C CYS A 478 3.55 -0.21 13.36
N ILE A 479 2.62 -1.15 13.50
CA ILE A 479 1.78 -1.24 14.70
C ILE A 479 2.62 -1.77 15.87
N PRO A 480 2.72 -1.04 16.99
CA PRO A 480 3.39 -1.55 18.19
C PRO A 480 2.72 -2.80 18.76
N ARG A 481 3.53 -3.73 19.29
CA ARG A 481 3.00 -4.90 20.02
C ARG A 481 2.56 -4.59 21.44
N ARG A 482 3.03 -3.49 22.03
CA ARG A 482 2.72 -3.10 23.41
C ARG A 482 2.01 -1.75 23.44
N SER A 483 1.04 -1.62 24.34
CA SER A 483 0.27 -0.38 24.52
C SER A 483 -0.06 -0.13 25.99
N SER A 484 -0.14 1.14 26.36
CA SER A 484 -0.69 1.59 27.65
C SER A 484 -2.22 1.71 27.63
N GLY A 485 -2.87 1.52 26.48
CA GLY A 485 -4.32 1.54 26.31
C GLY A 485 -4.78 2.25 25.03
N PRO A 486 -4.39 3.52 24.79
CA PRO A 486 -4.88 4.31 23.66
C PRO A 486 -4.79 3.66 22.27
N LEU A 487 -3.73 2.90 21.99
CA LEU A 487 -3.61 2.17 20.72
C LEU A 487 -4.65 1.06 20.59
N ILE A 488 -4.80 0.23 21.64
CA ILE A 488 -5.80 -0.84 21.69
C ILE A 488 -7.20 -0.26 21.53
N ASP A 489 -7.53 0.78 22.29
CA ASP A 489 -8.84 1.42 22.26
C ASP A 489 -9.16 1.99 20.88
N SER A 490 -8.17 2.59 20.21
CA SER A 490 -8.32 3.13 18.86
C SER A 490 -8.58 2.03 17.83
N LEU A 491 -7.82 0.93 17.88
CA LEU A 491 -7.99 -0.19 16.94
C LEU A 491 -9.33 -0.93 17.17
N ILE A 492 -9.72 -1.16 18.42
CA ILE A 492 -11.05 -1.74 18.74
C ILE A 492 -12.17 -0.80 18.28
N SER A 493 -12.04 0.51 18.51
CA SER A 493 -13.02 1.49 18.05
C SER A 493 -13.15 1.47 16.53
N PHE A 494 -12.04 1.35 15.80
CA PHE A 494 -12.06 1.23 14.35
C PHE A 494 -12.76 -0.06 13.88
N LEU A 495 -12.52 -1.22 14.52
CA LEU A 495 -13.23 -2.47 14.22
C LEU A 495 -14.75 -2.34 14.45
N LYS A 496 -15.17 -1.61 15.50
CA LYS A 496 -16.60 -1.31 15.73
C LYS A 496 -17.19 -0.43 14.63
N LEU A 497 -16.44 0.56 14.15
CA LEU A 497 -16.86 1.40 13.01
C LEU A 497 -16.97 0.58 11.72
N LEU A 498 -16.10 -0.41 11.50
CA LEU A 498 -16.22 -1.34 10.36
C LEU A 498 -17.50 -2.17 10.42
N ALA A 499 -17.84 -2.69 11.60
CA ALA A 499 -19.09 -3.42 11.79
C ALA A 499 -20.33 -2.52 11.59
N ALA A 500 -20.25 -1.24 12.01
CA ALA A 500 -21.32 -0.26 11.80
C ALA A 500 -21.49 0.10 10.31
N GLN A 501 -20.39 0.33 9.58
CA GLN A 501 -20.44 0.57 8.14
C GLN A 501 -21.03 -0.63 7.40
N GLU A 502 -20.63 -1.86 7.76
CA GLU A 502 -21.17 -3.08 7.16
C GLU A 502 -22.69 -3.20 7.38
N ARG A 503 -23.17 -2.88 8.59
CA ARG A 503 -24.60 -2.79 8.90
C ARG A 503 -25.31 -1.76 8.03
N ALA A 504 -24.79 -0.54 7.92
CA ALA A 504 -25.40 0.53 7.13
C ALA A 504 -25.53 0.15 5.64
N ILE A 505 -24.48 -0.45 5.07
CA ILE A 505 -24.46 -0.95 3.69
C ILE A 505 -25.46 -2.09 3.50
N PHE A 506 -25.53 -3.02 4.47
CA PHE A 506 -26.48 -4.14 4.44
C PHE A 506 -27.93 -3.65 4.43
N ASP A 507 -28.26 -2.67 5.28
CA ASP A 507 -29.62 -2.12 5.39
C ASP A 507 -30.07 -1.37 4.14
N MET A 508 -29.14 -0.75 3.41
CA MET A 508 -29.45 -0.09 2.13
C MET A 508 -29.49 -1.05 0.93
N SER A 509 -28.86 -2.22 1.04
CA SER A 509 -28.72 -3.15 -0.08
C SER A 509 -30.07 -3.75 -0.48
N SER A 510 -30.49 -3.52 -1.72
CA SER A 510 -31.72 -4.08 -2.29
C SER A 510 -31.46 -4.70 -3.66
N ARG A 511 -32.06 -5.87 -3.94
CA ARG A 511 -31.91 -6.56 -5.24
C ARG A 511 -32.39 -5.73 -6.45
N ARG A 512 -33.26 -4.74 -6.22
CA ARG A 512 -33.79 -3.83 -7.25
C ARG A 512 -33.39 -2.37 -7.01
N GLY A 513 -32.52 -2.13 -6.03
CA GLY A 513 -32.06 -0.79 -5.66
C GLY A 513 -30.87 -0.31 -6.51
N PRO A 514 -30.47 0.96 -6.34
CA PRO A 514 -29.21 1.46 -6.90
C PRO A 514 -28.02 0.63 -6.41
N GLY A 515 -26.92 0.65 -7.19
CA GLY A 515 -25.68 -0.01 -6.79
C GLY A 515 -25.14 0.58 -5.50
N VAL A 516 -24.69 -0.28 -4.59
CA VAL A 516 -24.11 0.12 -3.30
C VAL A 516 -22.60 -0.19 -3.32
N LEU A 517 -21.82 0.71 -2.75
CA LEU A 517 -20.39 0.54 -2.53
C LEU A 517 -20.14 -0.60 -1.54
N ALA A 518 -19.03 -1.30 -1.74
CA ALA A 518 -18.66 -2.40 -0.84
C ALA A 518 -18.24 -1.90 0.54
N GLY A 519 -17.70 -0.67 0.68
CA GLY A 519 -17.04 -0.25 1.91
C GLY A 519 -15.79 -1.08 2.20
N LEU A 520 -15.22 -0.91 3.39
CA LEU A 520 -14.01 -1.61 3.78
C LEU A 520 -14.35 -3.09 4.08
N ARG A 521 -13.72 -3.99 3.32
CA ARG A 521 -13.94 -5.45 3.40
C ARG A 521 -12.67 -6.24 3.67
N HIS A 522 -11.52 -5.61 3.52
CA HIS A 522 -10.23 -6.17 3.89
C HIS A 522 -9.45 -5.20 4.80
N PHE A 523 -9.09 -5.66 5.99
CA PHE A 523 -8.34 -4.89 6.96
C PHE A 523 -7.12 -5.70 7.39
N ARG A 524 -5.92 -5.17 7.15
CA ARG A 524 -4.67 -5.85 7.48
C ARG A 524 -3.88 -5.05 8.50
N LEU A 525 -3.36 -5.75 9.51
CA LEU A 525 -2.54 -5.18 10.58
C LEU A 525 -1.11 -5.76 10.49
N GLU A 526 -0.13 -4.91 10.19
CA GLU A 526 1.29 -5.28 10.19
C GLU A 526 1.96 -4.80 11.50
N PHE A 527 2.27 -5.74 12.38
CA PHE A 527 2.89 -5.49 13.67
C PHE A 527 4.41 -5.51 13.61
N GLU A 528 5.02 -4.60 14.37
CA GLU A 528 6.45 -4.62 14.69
C GLU A 528 6.81 -5.76 15.66
N PRO A 529 8.10 -6.10 15.83
CA PRO A 529 8.52 -7.08 16.84
C PRO A 529 8.16 -6.65 18.27
N ASP A 530 7.94 -7.64 19.15
CA ASP A 530 7.64 -7.37 20.57
C ASP A 530 8.90 -6.94 21.33
N PRO A 531 8.92 -5.75 21.96
CA PRO A 531 10.07 -5.29 22.76
C PRO A 531 10.46 -6.22 23.92
N HIS A 532 9.51 -7.01 24.48
CA HIS A 532 9.82 -7.95 25.56
C HIS A 532 10.52 -9.23 25.08
N GLY A 533 10.51 -9.52 23.77
CA GLY A 533 10.93 -10.81 23.21
C GLY A 533 12.45 -11.03 23.06
N HIS A 534 13.30 -10.22 23.69
CA HIS A 534 14.76 -10.35 23.50
C HIS A 534 15.40 -11.58 24.16
N ASP A 535 14.68 -12.35 24.99
CA ASP A 535 15.24 -13.48 25.76
C ASP A 535 14.51 -14.84 25.58
N SER A 536 13.65 -15.02 24.56
CA SER A 536 13.01 -16.33 24.30
C SER A 536 13.27 -16.82 22.88
N TYR A 537 14.46 -17.39 22.66
CA TYR A 537 14.62 -18.43 21.65
C TYR A 537 13.79 -19.63 22.12
N HIS A 538 12.87 -20.10 21.27
CA HIS A 538 11.77 -21.04 21.55
C HIS A 538 10.45 -20.38 22.01
N GLY A 539 9.76 -19.73 21.07
CA GLY A 539 8.30 -19.66 21.08
C GLY A 539 7.81 -20.42 19.86
N GLU A 540 7.17 -21.56 20.09
CA GLU A 540 6.51 -22.36 19.05
C GLU A 540 5.70 -21.46 18.12
N ASP A 541 5.80 -21.73 16.81
CA ASP A 541 5.02 -21.09 15.74
C ASP A 541 3.51 -21.28 16.01
N ILE A 542 2.93 -20.42 16.84
CA ILE A 542 1.48 -20.25 16.92
C ILE A 542 1.11 -19.41 15.70
N ASP A 543 0.79 -20.14 14.64
CA ASP A 543 0.39 -19.69 13.32
C ASP A 543 -0.74 -18.64 13.40
N ALA A 544 -0.35 -17.37 13.54
CA ALA A 544 -1.26 -16.22 13.67
C ALA A 544 -2.18 -16.08 12.46
N GLN A 545 -1.82 -16.71 11.34
CA GLN A 545 -2.56 -16.74 10.09
C GLN A 545 -3.62 -17.86 10.06
N GLN A 546 -3.39 -18.99 10.73
CA GLN A 546 -4.41 -20.05 10.90
C GLN A 546 -5.44 -19.72 11.99
N LEU A 547 -5.08 -18.89 12.98
CA LEU A 547 -5.99 -18.46 14.06
C LEU A 547 -7.05 -17.44 13.64
N LEU A 548 -6.84 -16.72 12.53
CA LEU A 548 -7.71 -15.61 12.09
C LEU A 548 -8.46 -15.88 10.77
N ASN A 549 -8.03 -16.89 10.01
CA ASN A 549 -8.66 -17.27 8.74
C ASN A 549 -9.69 -18.38 8.95
N SER A 550 -10.96 -18.03 9.13
CA SER A 550 -12.08 -18.90 8.74
C SER A 550 -13.38 -18.11 8.68
N GLY A 551 -13.57 -17.40 7.57
CA GLY A 551 -14.88 -16.94 7.12
C GLY A 551 -15.81 -18.11 6.74
N GLU A 552 -15.27 -19.28 6.38
CA GLU A 552 -16.04 -20.50 6.08
C GLU A 552 -15.17 -21.73 6.33
N THR A 553 -15.17 -22.27 7.57
CA THR A 553 -14.91 -23.69 7.94
C THR A 553 -14.71 -23.78 9.46
N GLY A 554 -15.51 -24.59 10.16
CA GLY A 554 -15.41 -24.81 11.60
C GLY A 554 -14.35 -25.84 11.98
N PHE A 555 -13.83 -25.75 13.21
CA PHE A 555 -13.78 -26.80 14.26
C PHE A 555 -12.97 -26.28 15.47
N SER A 556 -13.19 -26.90 16.63
CA SER A 556 -12.95 -26.41 18.00
C SER A 556 -11.91 -27.26 18.74
N PHE A 557 -11.07 -26.68 19.63
CA PHE A 557 -10.91 -27.11 21.05
C PHE A 557 -10.00 -26.15 21.85
N PHE A 558 -10.29 -26.01 23.16
CA PHE A 558 -9.61 -25.18 24.16
C PHE A 558 -8.49 -25.94 24.89
N GLU A 559 -7.55 -25.22 25.50
CA GLU A 559 -7.09 -25.55 26.85
C GLU A 559 -6.56 -24.30 27.60
N ASP A 560 -7.01 -24.17 28.85
CA ASP A 560 -6.66 -23.16 29.85
C ASP A 560 -5.23 -23.37 30.38
N GLU A 561 -4.54 -22.30 30.78
CA GLU A 561 -3.87 -22.28 32.11
C GLU A 561 -3.46 -20.86 32.52
N ALA A 562 -4.06 -20.39 33.61
CA ALA A 562 -3.69 -19.17 34.34
C ALA A 562 -2.52 -19.43 35.30
N LYS A 563 -1.54 -18.53 35.38
CA LYS A 563 -0.61 -18.45 36.53
C LYS A 563 -0.32 -17.02 36.99
N GLN A 564 -0.44 -16.85 38.30
CA GLN A 564 -0.28 -15.65 39.12
C GLN A 564 1.19 -15.36 39.44
N GLY A 565 1.52 -14.08 39.72
CA GLY A 565 2.82 -13.67 40.27
C GLY A 565 2.75 -12.34 41.04
N ARG A 566 3.44 -12.27 42.18
CA ARG A 566 3.32 -11.35 43.33
C ARG A 566 3.93 -9.94 43.16
N PRO A 567 3.59 -8.97 44.04
CA PRO A 567 3.98 -7.56 43.91
C PRO A 567 5.36 -7.29 44.52
N GLN A 568 6.10 -6.27 44.06
CA GLN A 568 6.96 -5.45 44.94
C GLN A 568 7.57 -4.17 44.31
N ILE A 569 7.44 -3.09 45.09
CA ILE A 569 8.31 -1.95 45.41
C ILE A 569 8.75 -0.98 44.28
N VAL A 570 8.28 0.26 44.46
CA VAL A 570 8.49 1.45 43.61
C VAL A 570 9.66 2.27 44.14
N SER A 571 10.53 2.73 43.24
CA SER A 571 11.46 3.85 43.46
C SER A 571 11.22 4.92 42.36
N PRO A 572 11.30 6.22 42.68
CA PRO A 572 10.90 7.29 41.78
C PRO A 572 11.92 7.53 40.65
N GLY A 573 11.41 7.76 39.44
CA GLY A 573 12.16 8.05 38.23
C GLY A 573 12.67 9.50 38.17
N ASN A 574 13.82 9.68 37.52
CA ASN A 574 14.46 10.98 37.27
C ASN A 574 14.06 11.52 35.88
N SER A 575 13.86 12.83 35.78
CA SER A 575 13.68 13.53 34.48
C SER A 575 15.02 13.63 33.74
N ILE A 576 15.02 13.37 32.43
CA ILE A 576 16.25 13.26 31.61
C ILE A 576 16.44 14.43 30.65
N TYR A 577 15.38 15.16 30.25
CA TYR A 577 15.51 16.20 29.22
C TYR A 577 14.67 17.46 29.47
N ASN A 578 15.34 18.54 29.86
CA ASN A 578 14.81 19.90 29.73
C ASN A 578 15.27 20.47 28.38
N LEU A 579 14.36 20.85 27.47
CA LEU A 579 14.68 21.52 26.20
C LEU A 579 15.14 22.99 26.36
N LEU A 580 16.00 23.26 27.34
CA LEU A 580 16.74 24.52 27.43
C LEU A 580 18.23 24.23 27.20
N PRO A 581 18.89 24.85 26.20
CA PRO A 581 20.34 24.83 26.14
C PRO A 581 20.87 25.44 27.44
N LYS A 582 21.78 24.74 28.14
CA LYS A 582 22.69 25.36 29.11
C LYS A 582 23.73 26.18 28.34
N ASP A 583 23.27 27.25 27.71
CA ASP A 583 24.09 28.44 27.48
C ASP A 583 23.45 29.55 28.30
N SER A 584 24.27 30.19 29.13
CA SER A 584 23.93 31.33 29.96
C SER A 584 23.21 32.41 29.16
N SER A 585 21.88 32.34 29.15
CA SER A 585 20.98 33.41 28.78
C SER A 585 20.05 33.66 29.97
N PRO A 586 19.81 34.93 30.36
CA PRO A 586 18.94 35.23 31.48
C PRO A 586 17.52 34.69 31.23
N PRO A 587 16.70 34.49 32.28
CA PRO A 587 15.30 34.12 32.09
C PRO A 587 14.65 35.09 31.11
N LEU A 588 14.16 34.56 29.99
CA LEU A 588 13.56 35.38 28.94
C LEU A 588 12.34 36.09 29.54
N ASN A 589 12.39 37.41 29.63
CA ASN A 589 11.23 38.21 29.99
C ASN A 589 10.13 37.94 28.95
N ASP A 590 8.96 37.48 29.38
CA ASP A 590 7.75 37.36 28.53
C ASP A 590 7.26 38.71 27.95
N LEU A 591 7.93 39.81 28.33
CA LEU A 591 7.62 41.18 27.97
C LEU A 591 8.09 41.59 26.56
N ASP A 592 9.04 40.86 25.94
CA ASP A 592 9.63 41.24 24.63
C ASP A 592 9.10 40.42 23.42
N GLN A 593 8.11 39.53 23.62
CA GLN A 593 7.51 38.82 22.49
C GLN A 593 6.62 39.76 21.67
N PRO A 594 6.79 39.85 20.32
CA PRO A 594 5.99 40.72 19.47
C PRO A 594 4.50 40.40 19.65
N GLU A 595 3.66 41.43 19.74
CA GLU A 595 2.20 41.23 19.86
C GLU A 595 1.58 40.64 18.59
N ALA A 596 2.25 40.81 17.44
CA ALA A 596 1.75 40.38 16.14
C ALA A 596 1.48 38.86 16.07
N SER A 597 0.31 38.49 15.55
CA SER A 597 -0.06 37.11 15.22
C SER A 597 0.56 36.61 13.92
N HIS A 598 1.28 37.47 13.21
CA HIS A 598 1.86 37.24 11.90
C HIS A 598 3.33 37.62 11.89
N LEU A 599 4.05 37.02 10.95
CA LEU A 599 5.46 37.30 10.69
C LEU A 599 5.64 37.61 9.21
N ASP A 600 6.26 38.74 8.91
CA ASP A 600 6.64 39.12 7.55
C ASP A 600 7.92 38.35 7.15
N ILE A 601 7.85 37.65 6.03
CA ILE A 601 8.94 36.86 5.46
C ILE A 601 9.23 37.36 4.05
N ASP A 602 10.49 37.71 3.83
CA ASP A 602 10.97 38.04 2.50
C ASP A 602 11.31 36.77 1.73
N ILE A 603 10.63 36.60 0.60
CA ILE A 603 10.82 35.49 -0.34
C ILE A 603 11.41 36.01 -1.65
N TRP A 604 12.31 35.23 -2.24
CA TRP A 604 12.91 35.57 -3.52
C TRP A 604 12.08 35.03 -4.68
N MET A 605 11.60 35.91 -5.55
CA MET A 605 10.74 35.59 -6.68
C MET A 605 11.18 36.31 -7.95
N ASN A 606 11.44 35.59 -9.05
CA ASN A 606 11.69 36.20 -10.37
C ASN A 606 12.73 37.33 -10.35
N GLY A 607 13.76 37.22 -9.49
CA GLY A 607 14.79 38.25 -9.32
C GLY A 607 14.42 39.45 -8.44
N LYS A 608 13.27 39.42 -7.74
CA LYS A 608 12.82 40.45 -6.78
C LYS A 608 12.48 39.81 -5.42
N SER A 609 12.76 40.54 -4.34
CA SER A 609 12.31 40.16 -2.99
C SER A 609 10.87 40.65 -2.78
N THR A 610 9.97 39.75 -2.39
CA THR A 610 8.58 40.07 -2.03
C THR A 610 8.37 39.70 -0.57
N SER A 611 7.75 40.58 0.22
CA SER A 611 7.40 40.29 1.61
C SER A 611 6.02 39.65 1.69
N ILE A 612 5.89 38.58 2.46
CA ILE A 612 4.62 37.87 2.69
C ILE A 612 4.34 37.70 4.17
N GLN A 613 3.07 37.71 4.55
CA GLN A 613 2.65 37.49 5.94
C GLN A 613 2.36 36.01 6.18
N VAL A 614 2.95 35.43 7.22
CA VAL A 614 2.71 34.06 7.66
C VAL A 614 2.15 34.07 9.07
N TRP A 615 1.06 33.35 9.31
CA TRP A 615 0.43 33.27 10.62
C TRP A 615 1.27 32.42 11.57
N ILE A 616 1.56 32.96 12.75
CA ILE A 616 2.39 32.33 13.80
C ILE A 616 1.61 32.04 15.08
N GLY A 617 0.29 32.26 15.09
CA GLY A 617 -0.57 31.98 16.24
C GLY A 617 -0.73 33.14 17.21
N PRO A 618 -1.76 33.10 18.08
CA PRO A 618 -2.00 34.13 19.09
C PRO A 618 -0.93 34.09 20.21
N LYS A 619 -0.65 35.24 20.83
CA LYS A 619 0.31 35.37 21.95
C LYS A 619 -0.12 34.54 23.17
N ASP A 620 -1.38 34.68 23.59
CA ASP A 620 -1.92 34.02 24.81
C ASP A 620 -2.68 32.71 24.51
N GLY A 621 -2.15 31.90 23.59
CA GLY A 621 -2.78 30.64 23.20
C GLY A 621 -2.81 29.61 24.33
N LYS A 622 -4.01 29.26 24.82
CA LYS A 622 -4.20 28.12 25.76
C LYS A 622 -3.83 26.75 25.16
N ASN A 623 -3.75 26.66 23.83
CA ASN A 623 -3.34 25.45 23.14
C ASN A 623 -1.80 25.32 23.17
N PRO A 624 -1.23 24.31 23.84
CA PRO A 624 0.24 24.14 23.90
C PRO A 624 0.87 23.95 22.52
N VAL A 625 0.14 23.42 21.55
CA VAL A 625 0.63 23.28 20.16
C VAL A 625 0.83 24.66 19.53
N PHE A 626 -0.09 25.61 19.74
CA PHE A 626 0.03 26.96 19.15
C PHE A 626 1.18 27.73 19.75
N ARG A 627 1.35 27.65 21.08
CA ARG A 627 2.48 28.27 21.77
C ARG A 627 3.82 27.73 21.25
N ASP A 628 3.91 26.40 21.11
CA ASP A 628 5.16 25.77 20.73
C ASP A 628 5.44 25.97 19.23
N TYR A 629 4.40 26.02 18.37
CA TYR A 629 4.48 26.48 16.98
C TYR A 629 5.01 27.91 16.86
N ARG A 630 4.43 28.85 17.62
CA ARG A 630 4.87 30.25 17.67
C ARG A 630 6.34 30.34 18.08
N LYS A 631 6.74 29.57 19.11
CA LYS A 631 8.12 29.51 19.60
C LYS A 631 9.08 28.98 18.54
N LEU A 632 8.70 27.93 17.82
CA LEU A 632 9.49 27.35 16.73
C LEU A 632 9.70 28.35 15.58
N ALA A 633 8.66 29.07 15.18
CA ALA A 633 8.73 30.06 14.11
C ALA A 633 9.57 31.31 14.48
N LEU A 634 9.41 31.81 15.71
CA LEU A 634 10.08 33.03 16.18
C LEU A 634 11.52 32.77 16.64
N HIS A 635 11.72 31.87 17.60
CA HIS A 635 13.00 31.70 18.29
C HIS A 635 13.91 30.70 17.59
N HIS A 636 13.36 29.55 17.16
CA HIS A 636 14.14 28.52 16.48
C HIS A 636 14.24 28.74 14.96
N LYS A 637 13.53 29.76 14.43
CA LYS A 637 13.50 30.15 13.01
C LYS A 637 13.16 28.99 12.08
N VAL A 638 12.33 28.05 12.52
CA VAL A 638 11.81 26.96 11.68
C VAL A 638 10.72 27.54 10.78
N ARG A 639 11.08 27.83 9.52
CA ARG A 639 10.25 28.60 8.58
C ARG A 639 10.10 27.92 7.21
N ASP A 640 10.39 26.63 7.15
CA ASP A 640 10.31 25.83 5.93
C ASP A 640 8.87 25.40 5.60
N HIS A 641 8.64 25.06 4.32
CA HIS A 641 7.35 24.63 3.78
C HIS A 641 6.24 25.63 4.11
N ILE A 642 6.40 26.88 3.65
CA ILE A 642 5.33 27.88 3.71
C ILE A 642 4.24 27.45 2.76
N GLY A 643 3.03 27.31 3.29
CA GLY A 643 1.88 26.90 2.50
C GLY A 643 0.57 27.32 3.15
N PRO A 644 -0.53 27.24 2.40
CA PRO A 644 -1.86 27.52 2.91
C PRO A 644 -2.26 26.54 4.03
N ALA A 645 -2.99 27.04 5.03
CA ALA A 645 -3.50 26.21 6.12
C ALA A 645 -4.28 24.99 5.57
N SER A 646 -3.84 23.79 5.95
CA SER A 646 -4.50 22.55 5.56
C SER A 646 -5.85 22.39 6.27
N PRO A 647 -6.79 21.58 5.74
CA PRO A 647 -8.08 21.33 6.39
C PRO A 647 -7.97 20.91 7.86
N ALA A 648 -7.00 20.05 8.20
CA ALA A 648 -6.76 19.63 9.58
C ALA A 648 -6.29 20.78 10.49
N GLN A 649 -5.45 21.68 9.97
CA GLN A 649 -5.00 22.87 10.69
C GLN A 649 -6.14 23.85 10.92
N VAL A 650 -7.02 24.02 9.93
CA VAL A 650 -8.21 24.86 10.06
C VAL A 650 -9.14 24.31 11.15
N GLN A 651 -9.37 23.01 11.17
CA GLN A 651 -10.15 22.35 12.23
C GLN A 651 -9.48 22.47 13.61
N ALA A 652 -8.15 22.50 13.66
CA ALA A 652 -7.40 22.75 14.89
C ALA A 652 -7.49 24.20 15.41
N GLY A 653 -7.97 25.14 14.57
CA GLY A 653 -8.19 26.55 14.91
C GLY A 653 -7.31 27.55 14.17
N VAL A 654 -6.58 27.14 13.12
CA VAL A 654 -5.89 28.07 12.22
C VAL A 654 -6.92 28.76 11.31
N PRO A 655 -6.82 30.08 11.05
CA PRO A 655 -7.74 30.72 10.11
C PRO A 655 -7.55 30.19 8.68
N SER A 656 -8.65 29.99 7.95
CA SER A 656 -8.64 29.24 6.68
C SER A 656 -7.96 29.91 5.49
N THR A 657 -7.66 31.21 5.57
CA THR A 657 -7.03 32.00 4.51
C THR A 657 -5.54 32.24 4.76
N GLU A 658 -5.00 31.73 5.87
CA GLU A 658 -3.65 32.05 6.33
C GLU A 658 -2.61 31.10 5.74
N LEU A 659 -1.39 31.63 5.59
CA LEU A 659 -0.20 30.83 5.35
C LEU A 659 0.39 30.37 6.69
N VAL A 660 0.96 29.16 6.70
CA VAL A 660 1.59 28.56 7.87
C VAL A 660 2.93 27.93 7.52
N PHE A 661 3.81 27.83 8.52
CA PHE A 661 5.03 27.04 8.42
C PHE A 661 4.71 25.58 8.73
N HIS A 662 4.44 24.76 7.70
CA HIS A 662 4.01 23.36 7.91
C HIS A 662 5.03 22.55 8.71
N THR A 663 6.32 22.80 8.51
CA THR A 663 7.38 22.11 9.27
C THR A 663 7.32 22.43 10.76
N ALA A 664 7.22 23.72 11.13
CA ALA A 664 7.10 24.13 12.52
C ALA A 664 5.81 23.59 13.16
N TRP A 665 4.71 23.55 12.42
CA TRP A 665 3.45 22.99 12.91
C TRP A 665 3.57 21.50 13.25
N CYS A 666 4.16 20.70 12.36
CA CYS A 666 4.40 19.29 12.64
C CYS A 666 5.36 19.11 13.83
N MET A 667 6.39 19.95 13.93
CA MET A 667 7.33 19.92 15.04
C MET A 667 6.70 20.25 16.40
N ALA A 668 5.65 21.09 16.41
CA ALA A 668 4.94 21.49 17.63
C ALA A 668 4.17 20.34 18.29
N MET A 669 4.04 19.17 17.65
CA MET A 669 3.48 17.98 18.30
C MET A 669 4.42 17.40 19.36
N MET A 670 5.73 17.62 19.24
CA MET A 670 6.70 17.11 20.19
C MET A 670 6.64 17.89 21.51
N PRO A 671 6.56 17.23 22.68
CA PRO A 671 6.58 17.93 23.96
C PRO A 671 7.95 18.54 24.25
N HIS A 672 7.95 19.59 25.09
CA HIS A 672 9.18 20.26 25.53
C HIS A 672 10.04 19.47 26.53
N GLU A 673 9.42 18.52 27.22
CA GLU A 673 10.10 17.64 28.17
C GLU A 673 9.61 16.24 27.88
N ILE A 674 10.56 15.31 27.71
CA ILE A 674 10.27 13.89 27.62
C ILE A 674 10.72 13.27 28.92
N LYS A 675 9.74 12.84 29.73
CA LYS A 675 10.01 12.14 30.98
C LYS A 675 10.11 10.65 30.69
N GLU A 676 11.14 10.02 31.25
CA GLU A 676 11.23 8.57 31.19
C GLU A 676 10.10 7.96 32.05
N PRO A 677 9.31 7.02 31.51
CA PRO A 677 8.25 6.37 32.27
C PRO A 677 8.83 5.51 33.40
N SER A 678 8.08 5.39 34.49
CA SER A 678 8.44 4.50 35.59
C SER A 678 8.35 3.02 35.17
N ARG A 679 9.12 2.17 35.85
CA ARG A 679 9.12 0.72 35.61
C ARG A 679 7.72 0.11 35.73
N VAL A 680 6.91 0.57 36.68
CA VAL A 680 5.53 0.08 36.88
C VAL A 680 4.63 0.43 35.70
N GLU A 681 4.78 1.64 35.14
CA GLU A 681 4.03 2.06 33.95
C GLU A 681 4.40 1.21 32.74
N LEU A 682 5.68 0.87 32.58
CA LEU A 682 6.17 0.02 31.49
C LEU A 682 5.69 -1.44 31.66
N GLU A 683 5.79 -2.01 32.85
CA GLU A 683 5.31 -3.37 33.16
C GLU A 683 3.80 -3.51 33.01
N GLY A 684 3.04 -2.42 33.18
CA GLY A 684 1.59 -2.39 32.97
C GLY A 684 1.14 -2.38 31.50
N MET A 685 2.08 -2.30 30.54
CA MET A 685 1.73 -2.28 29.11
C MET A 685 1.26 -3.65 28.62
N ARG A 686 0.13 -3.65 27.92
CA ARG A 686 -0.56 -4.87 27.45
C ARG A 686 -0.16 -5.24 26.03
N ASP A 687 -0.21 -6.53 25.70
CA ASP A 687 -0.02 -7.01 24.32
C ASP A 687 -1.25 -6.69 23.48
N VAL A 688 -1.04 -5.87 22.44
CA VAL A 688 -2.09 -5.39 21.55
C VAL A 688 -2.73 -6.56 20.80
N LEU A 689 -1.94 -7.54 20.36
CA LEU A 689 -2.46 -8.67 19.61
C LEU A 689 -3.38 -9.54 20.46
N THR A 690 -3.01 -9.76 21.73
CA THR A 690 -3.81 -10.52 22.69
C THR A 690 -5.17 -9.85 22.93
N GLU A 691 -5.19 -8.54 23.14
CA GLU A 691 -6.42 -7.78 23.37
C GLU A 691 -7.34 -7.75 22.14
N LEU A 692 -6.78 -7.60 20.93
CA LEU A 692 -7.55 -7.67 19.69
C LEU A 692 -8.12 -9.07 19.44
N LYS A 693 -7.34 -10.12 19.71
CA LYS A 693 -7.83 -11.50 19.63
C LYS A 693 -8.99 -11.73 20.58
N ARG A 694 -8.87 -11.28 21.84
CA ARG A 694 -9.93 -11.37 22.85
C ARG A 694 -11.22 -10.68 22.37
N PHE A 695 -11.13 -9.42 21.96
CA PHE A 695 -12.28 -8.67 21.42
C PHE A 695 -12.92 -9.38 20.21
N ARG A 696 -12.09 -9.93 19.32
CA ARG A 696 -12.56 -10.62 18.11
C ARG A 696 -13.27 -11.93 18.44
N LEU A 697 -12.77 -12.70 19.41
CA LEU A 697 -13.38 -13.95 19.87
C LEU A 697 -14.71 -13.72 20.58
N GLU A 698 -14.78 -12.71 21.45
CA GLU A 698 -16.02 -12.29 22.14
C GLU A 698 -17.12 -11.96 21.11
N GLY A 699 -16.84 -11.09 20.14
CA GLY A 699 -17.80 -10.77 19.08
C GLY A 699 -18.17 -11.96 18.18
N ARG A 700 -17.21 -12.87 17.90
CA ARG A 700 -17.49 -14.09 17.12
C ARG A 700 -18.45 -15.01 17.85
N ALA A 701 -18.28 -15.18 19.16
CA ALA A 701 -19.14 -16.01 19.99
C ALA A 701 -20.59 -15.49 19.94
N GLU A 702 -20.78 -14.19 20.12
CA GLU A 702 -22.10 -13.54 20.03
C GLU A 702 -22.74 -13.72 18.64
N TYR A 703 -21.96 -13.55 17.56
CA TYR A 703 -22.43 -13.79 16.20
C TYR A 703 -22.89 -15.24 15.99
N LEU A 704 -22.11 -16.22 16.45
CA LEU A 704 -22.45 -17.65 16.35
C LEU A 704 -23.67 -18.02 17.18
N GLU A 705 -23.86 -17.42 18.35
CA GLU A 705 -25.09 -17.59 19.15
C GLU A 705 -26.32 -17.08 18.41
N LEU A 706 -26.23 -15.90 17.79
CA LEU A 706 -27.32 -15.36 16.98
C LEU A 706 -27.57 -16.23 15.75
N GLN A 707 -26.53 -16.73 15.09
CA GLN A 707 -26.67 -17.62 13.94
C GLN A 707 -27.44 -18.90 14.31
N LYS A 708 -27.15 -19.50 15.48
CA LYS A 708 -27.92 -20.64 16.00
C LYS A 708 -29.39 -20.30 16.25
N ARG A 709 -29.70 -19.09 16.75
CA ARG A 709 -31.08 -18.62 16.98
C ARG A 709 -31.84 -18.34 15.67
N PHE A 710 -31.15 -17.84 14.64
CA PHE A 710 -31.74 -17.47 13.35
C PHE A 710 -31.85 -18.65 12.35
N GLY A 711 -31.16 -19.77 12.60
CA GLY A 711 -31.21 -20.97 11.78
C GLY A 711 -30.65 -20.72 10.37
N SER A 712 -31.46 -20.93 9.34
CA SER A 712 -31.08 -20.74 7.92
C SER A 712 -31.17 -19.28 7.44
N ARG A 713 -31.64 -18.35 8.28
CA ARG A 713 -31.74 -16.94 7.92
C ARG A 713 -30.40 -16.23 8.10
N ILE A 714 -30.12 -15.27 7.21
CA ILE A 714 -28.91 -14.45 7.26
C ILE A 714 -28.94 -13.61 8.54
N VAL A 715 -27.91 -13.74 9.37
CA VAL A 715 -27.69 -12.86 10.51
C VAL A 715 -27.24 -11.51 9.96
N SER A 716 -27.99 -10.49 10.32
CA SER A 716 -27.67 -9.10 10.06
C SER A 716 -26.29 -8.72 10.64
N PRO A 717 -25.38 -8.10 9.87
CA PRO A 717 -24.08 -7.65 10.40
C PRO A 717 -24.25 -6.49 11.40
N GLY A 718 -23.24 -6.27 12.25
CA GLY A 718 -23.22 -5.17 13.22
C GLY A 718 -23.89 -5.49 14.57
N PRO A 719 -24.40 -4.50 15.30
CA PRO A 719 -25.11 -4.74 16.56
C PRO A 719 -26.31 -5.68 16.36
N PRO A 720 -26.59 -6.60 17.31
CA PRO A 720 -26.08 -6.61 18.68
C PRO A 720 -24.72 -7.29 18.88
N HIS A 721 -24.19 -8.06 17.92
CA HIS A 721 -22.93 -8.82 18.11
C HIS A 721 -21.65 -8.01 17.83
N GLY A 722 -21.73 -6.92 17.05
CA GLY A 722 -20.62 -6.01 16.77
C GLY A 722 -19.42 -6.63 16.00
N PHE A 723 -19.50 -7.90 15.63
CA PHE A 723 -18.50 -8.62 14.85
C PHE A 723 -18.57 -8.23 13.36
N TRP A 724 -17.52 -7.61 12.86
CA TRP A 724 -17.35 -7.30 11.44
C TRP A 724 -17.07 -8.57 10.61
N LEU A 725 -17.78 -8.82 9.51
CA LEU A 725 -17.65 -10.07 8.73
C LEU A 725 -16.55 -10.03 7.66
N GLY A 726 -15.95 -8.85 7.42
CA GLY A 726 -14.85 -8.71 6.49
C GLY A 726 -13.58 -9.48 6.88
N LYS A 727 -12.64 -9.51 5.94
CA LYS A 727 -11.36 -10.23 6.08
C LYS A 727 -10.39 -9.42 6.94
N LEU A 728 -10.07 -9.94 8.12
CA LEU A 728 -9.06 -9.38 9.03
C LEU A 728 -7.77 -10.19 8.92
N GLU A 729 -6.71 -9.60 8.37
CA GLU A 729 -5.38 -10.21 8.31
C GLU A 729 -4.44 -9.60 9.35
N VAL A 730 -3.58 -10.43 9.94
CA VAL A 730 -2.52 -9.96 10.83
C VAL A 730 -1.21 -10.57 10.36
N SER A 731 -0.17 -9.75 10.27
CA SER A 731 1.20 -10.20 10.05
C SER A 731 2.12 -9.59 11.08
N THR A 732 3.00 -10.40 11.67
CA THR A 732 4.08 -9.93 12.54
C THR A 732 5.37 -9.94 11.75
N ARG A 733 6.08 -8.81 11.69
CA ARG A 733 7.42 -8.79 11.07
C ARG A 733 8.32 -9.76 11.84
N GLN A 734 8.76 -10.83 11.18
CA GLN A 734 9.87 -11.63 11.68
C GLN A 734 11.10 -10.72 11.75
N VAL A 735 11.90 -10.88 12.80
CA VAL A 735 13.24 -10.28 12.87
C VAL A 735 14.04 -10.94 11.74
N THR A 736 13.97 -10.38 10.54
CA THR A 736 14.99 -10.62 9.54
C THR A 736 16.25 -10.07 10.17
N LEU A 737 17.15 -10.97 10.56
CA LEU A 737 18.53 -10.65 10.86
C LEU A 737 19.01 -9.77 9.71
N ARG A 738 18.99 -8.45 9.90
CA ARG A 738 19.90 -7.56 9.22
C ARG A 738 21.25 -8.19 9.51
N ARG A 739 21.80 -8.96 8.56
CA ARG A 739 23.18 -9.41 8.60
C ARG A 739 23.96 -8.14 8.90
N LYS A 740 24.38 -7.98 10.16
CA LYS A 740 25.37 -6.99 10.53
C LYS A 740 26.49 -7.25 9.55
N LYS A 741 26.74 -6.31 8.64
CA LYS A 741 28.01 -6.26 7.94
C LYS A 741 29.05 -6.23 9.04
N GLY A 742 29.67 -7.37 9.28
CA GLY A 742 30.87 -7.46 10.08
C GLY A 742 31.88 -6.58 9.38
N SER A 743 32.16 -5.44 9.99
CA SER A 743 33.51 -4.90 9.99
C SER A 743 34.48 -6.03 10.35
N TYR A 744 35.71 -5.94 9.83
CA TYR A 744 36.83 -6.91 9.90
C TYR A 744 36.80 -7.93 8.75
N TRP A 745 37.72 -7.90 7.77
CA TRP A 745 39.17 -7.69 7.87
C TRP A 745 39.79 -6.95 6.67
N ARG A 746 41.04 -6.52 6.91
CA ARG A 746 42.02 -5.94 5.96
C ARG A 746 42.20 -6.76 4.70
#